data_AF-A0A9R0ST09-F1
#
_entry.id   AF-A0A9R0ST09-F1
#
_cell.length_a   1.000
_cell.length_b   1.000
_cell.length_c   1.000
_cell.angle_alpha   90.00
_cell.angle_beta   90.00
_cell.angle_gamma   90.00
#
_symmetry.space_group_name_H-M   'P 1'
#
loop_
_entity.id
_entity.type
_entity.pdbx_description
1 polymer ?
#
loop_
_entity_poly.entity_id
_entity_poly.type
_entity_poly.pdbx_seq_one_letter_code
_entity_poly.pdbx_strand_id
1 'polypeptide(L)'
;MVLPEKLEVHDFDEAAGNLLRLLLFLESYENQRAKSFFLGGWCGDGVGASAILRATAKLLKSERGDRDTREHFGKIIHVDCSLWKNRRAMQRAIAEELNLGHLMPMFDKQDEDDDFRGMDVRSRVEIPSIGSEINACLRNERYLMIFHYGGVEDIDLAECGIPNPEFGTYALGKLLWSGYGRFQLSQRNKKLKSSSAYFKTIELYPEVNAHLSQLLRRSLHEEAAEVIGYTDMDDVNPTIVLDCFLYSLFLTEQLHGKSISVDYGWDTHACNYWICDGILQGDRAFEVGNALQGVIQMLCYPSDRTKRLADYLDEHKEQYERWVSISSNQLGAQDISTIHVNTSSYFLTFGEDCQLQLPSDMFQLASTLRVLKLCKCSFDFASPPFRCCHNLKFLWLDHCTNTGEDQGGGPCFPNLLVLDIRFTDFVLLAEMIELMTNLREVNTKGVSWRTISHAWKKLRNLHKLRVTESSDVITVDTCSSIDMMNLELLDLSGNIHMESLPTMSSAGNLKMLVLDGCSSLEHVALEGALPLLESFSFDGYSPSEKWAHPIQLPKKEPRPKSSNALIQKAKVRRISLEGCARLHSIFLRAFPNLEELDLSSTAVKTLDLGAMDVARLKKLFLLGCEQLRSLCWDGRNPSLEVLHVDTRGKTRSMIYCGEQRSSIFEALMAFTDGRLVWSVIKGLYWAWYDSKVHLHISSTIHSQVNITKSIDEIVPSKEGLVPTRLFLPYNDIVLCKDIVTCSSLVWDHQHLYPLDVHIEIGEGSHHLESMNVNEDFKNFIENKVESLHVHDNISIYFQRHQDLGLV
;
A
#
# COMPACT_ATOMS: atom_id res chain seq x y z
N MET A 1 -33.47 -24.69 1.71
CA MET A 1 -32.72 -23.74 2.55
C MET A 1 -32.42 -24.50 3.84
N VAL A 2 -31.17 -24.88 4.09
CA VAL A 2 -30.80 -25.61 5.31
C VAL A 2 -30.81 -24.61 6.46
N LEU A 3 -31.56 -24.88 7.52
CA LEU A 3 -31.60 -24.04 8.71
C LEU A 3 -30.22 -24.08 9.41
N PRO A 4 -29.74 -22.97 10.01
CA PRO A 4 -28.50 -22.98 10.76
C PRO A 4 -28.62 -23.89 11.99
N GLU A 5 -27.54 -24.60 12.30
CA GLU A 5 -27.40 -25.36 13.54
C GLU A 5 -27.19 -24.37 14.70
N LYS A 6 -27.98 -24.53 15.75
CA LYS A 6 -27.88 -23.67 16.94
C LYS A 6 -26.96 -24.31 17.97
N LEU A 7 -25.96 -23.57 18.42
CA LEU A 7 -25.13 -23.95 19.54
C LEU A 7 -25.51 -23.07 20.74
N GLU A 8 -26.16 -23.66 21.73
CA GLU A 8 -26.45 -22.98 22.99
C GLU A 8 -25.18 -22.91 23.85
N VAL A 9 -24.91 -21.72 24.36
CA VAL A 9 -23.67 -21.41 25.08
C VAL A 9 -24.00 -20.57 26.32
N HIS A 10 -23.57 -21.06 27.47
CA HIS A 10 -23.66 -20.33 28.74
C HIS A 10 -22.54 -19.29 28.89
N ASP A 11 -21.29 -19.66 28.55
CA ASP A 11 -20.11 -18.79 28.63
C ASP A 11 -19.16 -18.99 27.44
N PHE A 12 -18.38 -17.94 27.11
CA PHE A 12 -17.37 -17.94 26.06
C PHE A 12 -16.36 -19.08 26.21
N ASP A 13 -15.92 -19.39 27.44
CA ASP A 13 -14.92 -20.43 27.69
C ASP A 13 -15.44 -21.83 27.35
N GLU A 14 -16.74 -22.06 27.49
CA GLU A 14 -17.40 -23.33 27.16
C GLU A 14 -17.72 -23.46 25.67
N ALA A 15 -17.85 -22.32 24.96
CA ALA A 15 -18.24 -22.27 23.55
C ALA A 15 -17.32 -23.13 22.67
N ALA A 16 -16.00 -23.06 22.90
CA ALA A 16 -15.02 -23.85 22.16
C ALA A 16 -15.19 -25.36 22.37
N GLY A 17 -15.41 -25.78 23.62
CA GLY A 17 -15.65 -27.19 23.96
C GLY A 17 -16.98 -27.71 23.40
N ASN A 18 -18.04 -26.91 23.51
CA ASN A 18 -19.35 -27.25 22.97
C ASN A 18 -19.33 -27.35 21.44
N LEU A 19 -18.57 -26.48 20.76
CA LEU A 19 -18.37 -26.55 19.32
C LEU A 19 -17.67 -27.85 18.90
N LEU A 20 -16.64 -28.29 19.63
CA LEU A 20 -15.97 -29.57 19.36
C LEU A 20 -16.90 -30.77 19.57
N ARG A 21 -17.66 -30.78 20.67
CA ARG A 21 -18.66 -31.83 20.93
C ARG A 21 -19.71 -31.90 19.83
N LEU A 22 -20.18 -30.74 19.34
CA LEU A 22 -21.10 -30.68 18.21
C LEU A 22 -20.47 -31.25 16.94
N LEU A 23 -19.22 -30.93 16.64
CA LEU A 23 -18.51 -31.46 15.45
C LEU A 23 -18.33 -32.99 15.51
N LEU A 24 -18.10 -33.55 16.69
CA LEU A 24 -18.03 -35.00 16.92
C LEU A 24 -19.42 -35.65 16.84
N PHE A 25 -20.44 -35.02 17.45
CA PHE A 25 -21.81 -35.51 17.41
C PHE A 25 -22.34 -35.60 15.97
N LEU A 26 -22.13 -34.54 15.18
CA LEU A 26 -22.52 -34.48 13.77
C LEU A 26 -21.80 -35.54 12.91
N GLU A 27 -20.70 -36.12 13.38
CA GLU A 27 -20.07 -37.27 12.71
C GLU A 27 -20.80 -38.59 12.97
N SER A 28 -21.36 -38.75 14.17
CA SER A 28 -21.96 -39.99 14.63
C SER A 28 -23.42 -40.19 14.18
N TYR A 29 -24.16 -39.09 13.96
CA TYR A 29 -25.63 -39.12 13.86
C TYR A 29 -26.17 -38.80 12.45
N GLU A 30 -25.49 -37.94 11.67
CA GLU A 30 -25.87 -37.65 10.29
C GLU A 30 -24.95 -38.38 9.31
N ASN A 31 -25.53 -39.04 8.31
CA ASN A 31 -24.82 -39.63 7.16
C ASN A 31 -23.73 -38.69 6.64
N GLN A 32 -22.46 -38.90 7.03
CA GLN A 32 -21.13 -38.56 6.46
C GLN A 32 -20.95 -37.37 5.48
N ARG A 33 -21.93 -36.50 5.30
CA ARG A 33 -22.00 -35.52 4.21
C ARG A 33 -21.42 -34.18 4.66
N ALA A 34 -21.79 -33.66 5.82
CA ALA A 34 -21.26 -32.36 6.24
C ALA A 34 -19.74 -32.46 6.52
N LYS A 35 -18.95 -31.74 5.71
CA LYS A 35 -17.49 -31.70 5.77
C LYS A 35 -16.97 -30.27 5.97
N SER A 36 -17.81 -29.26 5.73
CA SER A 36 -17.49 -27.85 5.88
C SER A 36 -18.50 -27.19 6.83
N PHE A 37 -17.99 -26.51 7.86
CA PHE A 37 -18.77 -25.86 8.91
C PHE A 37 -18.37 -24.39 8.99
N PHE A 38 -19.33 -23.50 8.76
CA PHE A 38 -19.15 -22.06 8.90
C PHE A 38 -19.65 -21.59 10.26
N LEU A 39 -18.80 -20.92 11.04
CA LEU A 39 -19.19 -20.32 12.30
C LEU A 39 -19.67 -18.88 12.10
N GLY A 40 -20.96 -18.66 12.36
CA GLY A 40 -21.68 -17.42 12.16
C GLY A 40 -21.61 -16.42 13.34
N GLY A 41 -21.01 -16.81 14.47
CA GLY A 41 -20.97 -15.98 15.69
C GLY A 41 -22.31 -15.89 16.40
N TRP A 42 -22.42 -14.98 17.35
CA TRP A 42 -23.64 -14.75 18.12
C TRP A 42 -24.79 -14.26 17.23
N CYS A 43 -25.93 -14.95 17.30
CA CYS A 43 -27.15 -14.66 16.53
C CYS A 43 -26.94 -14.56 15.01
N GLY A 44 -25.85 -15.12 14.47
CA GLY A 44 -25.49 -15.04 13.04
C GLY A 44 -24.88 -13.69 12.60
N ASP A 45 -24.54 -12.81 13.54
CA ASP A 45 -24.01 -11.46 13.28
C ASP A 45 -22.48 -11.41 13.13
N GLY A 46 -21.79 -12.53 13.33
CA GLY A 46 -20.35 -12.69 13.16
C GLY A 46 -19.52 -12.41 14.40
N VAL A 47 -20.09 -11.71 15.38
CA VAL A 47 -19.41 -11.35 16.64
C VAL A 47 -18.96 -12.61 17.38
N GLY A 48 -17.69 -12.63 17.77
CA GLY A 48 -17.07 -13.72 18.54
C GLY A 48 -16.70 -14.96 17.73
N ALA A 49 -17.05 -15.03 16.45
CA ALA A 49 -16.79 -16.23 15.65
C ALA A 49 -15.29 -16.53 15.52
N SER A 50 -14.47 -15.53 15.12
CA SER A 50 -13.01 -15.71 15.03
C SER A 50 -12.40 -16.04 16.39
N ALA A 51 -12.83 -15.34 17.44
CA ALA A 51 -12.36 -15.54 18.80
C ALA A 51 -12.60 -16.98 19.28
N ILE A 52 -13.80 -17.52 19.05
CA ILE A 52 -14.16 -18.89 19.42
C ILE A 52 -13.42 -19.92 18.57
N LEU A 53 -13.21 -19.67 17.26
CA LEU A 53 -12.37 -20.55 16.43
C LEU A 53 -10.93 -20.62 16.95
N ARG A 54 -10.37 -19.47 17.34
CA ARG A 54 -9.02 -19.38 17.89
C ARG A 54 -8.93 -20.09 19.24
N ALA A 55 -9.93 -19.91 20.12
CA ALA A 55 -10.03 -20.64 21.38
C ALA A 55 -10.14 -22.16 21.14
N THR A 56 -10.90 -22.58 20.13
CA THR A 56 -11.03 -23.98 19.71
C THR A 56 -9.70 -24.56 19.23
N ALA A 57 -8.95 -23.81 18.41
CA ALA A 57 -7.62 -24.22 17.97
C ALA A 57 -6.63 -24.33 19.12
N LYS A 58 -6.63 -23.36 20.06
CA LYS A 58 -5.79 -23.40 21.28
C LYS A 58 -6.13 -24.62 22.14
N LEU A 59 -7.42 -24.92 22.33
CA LEU A 59 -7.88 -26.08 23.09
C LEU A 59 -7.38 -27.40 22.48
N LEU A 60 -7.44 -27.54 21.15
CA LEU A 60 -6.96 -28.72 20.43
C LEU A 60 -5.44 -28.85 20.40
N LYS A 61 -4.69 -27.74 20.45
CA LYS A 61 -3.21 -27.77 20.48
C LYS A 61 -2.66 -27.98 21.90
N SER A 62 -3.43 -27.63 22.94
CA SER A 62 -3.03 -27.74 24.36
C SER A 62 -2.91 -29.19 24.85
N GLU A 63 -1.92 -29.48 25.71
CA GLU A 63 -1.78 -30.77 26.42
C GLU A 63 -2.97 -31.09 27.34
N ARG A 64 -3.73 -30.06 27.77
CA ARG A 64 -4.96 -30.20 28.55
C ARG A 64 -6.22 -30.41 27.69
N GLY A 65 -6.09 -30.39 26.37
CA GLY A 65 -7.18 -30.66 25.44
C GLY A 65 -7.65 -32.12 25.55
N ASP A 66 -8.91 -32.36 25.21
CA ASP A 66 -9.50 -33.69 25.21
C ASP A 66 -8.71 -34.63 24.27
N ARG A 67 -8.06 -35.66 24.85
CA ARG A 67 -7.25 -36.63 24.11
C ARG A 67 -8.08 -37.33 23.05
N ASP A 68 -9.33 -37.65 23.37
CA ASP A 68 -10.23 -38.37 22.47
C ASP A 68 -10.49 -37.56 21.20
N THR A 69 -10.71 -36.25 21.33
CA THR A 69 -10.89 -35.35 20.17
C THR A 69 -9.61 -35.19 19.32
N ARG A 70 -8.42 -35.13 19.94
CA ARG A 70 -7.14 -35.02 19.21
C ARG A 70 -6.83 -36.31 18.44
N GLU A 71 -7.02 -37.46 19.08
CA GLU A 71 -6.85 -38.77 18.44
C GLU A 71 -7.89 -39.03 17.34
N HIS A 72 -9.09 -38.43 17.48
CA HIS A 72 -10.14 -38.51 16.48
C HIS A 72 -9.76 -37.82 15.16
N PHE A 73 -9.17 -36.62 15.21
CA PHE A 73 -8.85 -35.87 14.01
C PHE A 73 -7.46 -36.12 13.43
N GLY A 74 -6.54 -36.81 14.09
CA GLY A 74 -5.21 -37.11 13.53
C GLY A 74 -4.30 -35.89 13.36
N LYS A 75 -4.58 -35.01 12.39
CA LYS A 75 -3.88 -33.74 12.16
C LYS A 75 -4.78 -32.54 12.43
N ILE A 76 -4.26 -31.53 13.12
CA ILE A 76 -4.94 -30.24 13.35
C ILE A 76 -4.17 -29.17 12.59
N ILE A 77 -4.84 -28.50 11.66
CA ILE A 77 -4.26 -27.46 10.80
C ILE A 77 -4.95 -26.15 11.15
N HIS A 78 -4.25 -25.20 11.77
CA HIS A 78 -4.85 -23.92 12.15
C HIS A 78 -4.23 -22.78 11.33
N VAL A 79 -4.97 -22.32 10.32
CA VAL A 79 -4.49 -21.30 9.38
C VAL A 79 -5.28 -20.02 9.60
N ASP A 80 -4.57 -18.97 9.99
CA ASP A 80 -5.12 -17.66 10.21
C ASP A 80 -4.78 -16.71 9.06
N CYS A 81 -5.73 -16.58 8.13
CA CYS A 81 -5.67 -15.64 7.02
C CYS A 81 -6.64 -14.47 7.22
N SER A 82 -6.91 -14.08 8.48
CA SER A 82 -7.78 -12.94 8.79
C SER A 82 -7.24 -11.63 8.23
N LEU A 83 -5.92 -11.45 8.19
CA LEU A 83 -5.23 -10.42 7.40
C LEU A 83 -4.82 -10.98 6.03
N TRP A 84 -5.78 -11.05 5.12
CA TRP A 84 -5.56 -11.60 3.78
C TRP A 84 -4.46 -10.83 3.02
N LYS A 85 -3.43 -11.56 2.57
CA LYS A 85 -2.34 -11.02 1.73
C LYS A 85 -2.53 -11.39 0.26
N ASN A 86 -2.50 -12.69 -0.03
CA ASN A 86 -2.71 -13.31 -1.34
C ASN A 86 -2.85 -14.84 -1.14
N ARG A 87 -3.14 -15.55 -2.23
CA ARG A 87 -3.31 -17.01 -2.22
C ARG A 87 -2.03 -17.77 -1.88
N ARG A 88 -0.88 -17.29 -2.34
CA ARG A 88 0.42 -17.91 -2.03
C ARG A 88 0.78 -17.87 -0.56
N ALA A 89 0.49 -16.77 0.13
CA ALA A 89 0.72 -16.61 1.56
C ALA A 89 -0.15 -17.57 2.37
N MET A 90 -1.40 -17.80 1.93
CA MET A 90 -2.27 -18.83 2.51
C MET A 90 -1.68 -20.24 2.30
N GLN A 91 -1.22 -20.56 1.09
CA GLN A 91 -0.57 -21.85 0.81
C GLN A 91 0.70 -22.04 1.67
N ARG A 92 1.50 -20.99 1.84
CA ARG A 92 2.68 -20.99 2.72
C ARG A 92 2.29 -21.27 4.18
N ALA A 93 1.28 -20.59 4.71
CA ALA A 93 0.79 -20.81 6.07
C ALA A 93 0.26 -22.25 6.28
N ILE A 94 -0.42 -22.83 5.28
CA ILE A 94 -0.83 -24.24 5.31
C ILE A 94 0.40 -25.16 5.39
N ALA A 95 1.43 -24.91 4.56
CA ALA A 95 2.65 -25.72 4.55
C ALA A 95 3.43 -25.63 5.87
N GLU A 96 3.49 -24.44 6.49
CA GLU A 96 4.11 -24.20 7.80
C GLU A 96 3.41 -24.99 8.90
N GLU A 97 2.07 -24.93 8.98
CA GLU A 97 1.27 -25.70 9.95
C GLU A 97 1.41 -27.23 9.78
N LEU A 98 1.70 -27.69 8.55
CA LEU A 98 1.97 -29.09 8.25
C LEU A 98 3.42 -29.51 8.47
N ASN A 99 4.28 -28.61 8.97
CA ASN A 99 5.72 -28.82 9.14
C ASN A 99 6.45 -29.17 7.84
N LEU A 100 5.99 -28.66 6.69
CA LEU A 100 6.60 -28.86 5.38
C LEU A 100 7.70 -27.81 5.12
N GLY A 101 8.58 -27.58 6.10
CA GLY A 101 9.61 -26.54 6.05
C GLY A 101 10.62 -26.69 4.91
N HIS A 102 10.79 -27.91 4.37
CA HIS A 102 11.61 -28.16 3.18
C HIS A 102 11.08 -27.50 1.89
N LEU A 103 9.82 -27.04 1.88
CA LEU A 103 9.20 -26.34 0.76
C LEU A 103 9.41 -24.81 0.80
N MET A 104 9.86 -24.24 1.93
CA MET A 104 10.05 -22.77 2.05
C MET A 104 11.00 -22.20 0.99
N PRO A 105 12.15 -22.85 0.68
CA PRO A 105 13.02 -22.36 -0.40
C PRO A 105 12.35 -22.32 -1.78
N MET A 106 11.33 -23.16 -2.04
CA MET A 106 10.58 -23.13 -3.30
C MET A 106 9.67 -21.91 -3.37
N PHE A 107 9.03 -21.54 -2.25
CA PHE A 107 8.26 -20.30 -2.19
C PHE A 107 9.16 -19.08 -2.37
N ASP A 108 10.30 -19.04 -1.69
CA ASP A 108 11.22 -17.90 -1.73
C ASP A 108 11.79 -17.69 -3.13
N LYS A 109 12.17 -18.79 -3.80
CA LYS A 109 12.61 -18.75 -5.20
C LYS A 109 11.52 -18.21 -6.15
N GLN A 110 10.28 -18.67 -6.00
CA GLN A 110 9.18 -18.20 -6.86
C GLN A 110 8.82 -16.73 -6.56
N ASP A 111 8.85 -16.32 -5.30
CA ASP A 111 8.62 -14.93 -4.90
C ASP A 111 9.69 -13.99 -5.46
N GLU A 112 10.95 -14.43 -5.46
CA GLU A 112 12.05 -13.69 -6.07
C GLU A 112 11.89 -13.61 -7.59
N ASP A 113 11.61 -14.72 -8.28
CA ASP A 113 11.38 -14.72 -9.73
C ASP A 113 10.17 -13.84 -10.12
N ASP A 114 9.12 -13.83 -9.31
CA ASP A 114 7.96 -12.96 -9.49
C ASP A 114 8.31 -11.47 -9.27
N ASP A 115 9.21 -11.14 -8.34
CA ASP A 115 9.73 -9.77 -8.17
C ASP A 115 10.46 -9.28 -9.44
N PHE A 116 11.31 -10.13 -10.05
CA PHE A 116 12.01 -9.79 -11.30
C PHE A 116 11.05 -9.65 -12.49
N ARG A 117 9.95 -10.41 -12.49
CA ARG A 117 8.87 -10.29 -13.49
C ARG A 117 7.94 -9.11 -13.23
N GLY A 118 8.14 -8.36 -12.14
CA GLY A 118 7.28 -7.23 -11.77
C GLY A 118 5.86 -7.64 -11.37
N MET A 119 5.68 -8.89 -10.93
CA MET A 119 4.37 -9.42 -10.52
C MET A 119 3.94 -8.80 -9.20
N ASP A 120 2.73 -8.23 -9.18
CA ASP A 120 2.16 -7.65 -7.96
C ASP A 120 1.98 -8.71 -6.88
N VAL A 121 2.42 -8.40 -5.66
CA VAL A 121 2.36 -9.34 -4.52
C VAL A 121 0.94 -9.87 -4.29
N ARG A 122 -0.11 -9.08 -4.50
CA ARG A 122 -1.50 -9.52 -4.31
C ARG A 122 -1.97 -10.50 -5.39
N SER A 123 -1.38 -10.42 -6.58
CA SER A 123 -1.70 -11.31 -7.70
C SER A 123 -1.05 -12.69 -7.62
N ARG A 124 -0.17 -12.92 -6.62
CA ARG A 124 0.55 -14.17 -6.45
C ARG A 124 -0.39 -15.32 -6.08
N VAL A 125 -0.41 -16.32 -6.95
CA VAL A 125 -1.21 -17.54 -6.83
C VAL A 125 -0.41 -18.71 -6.25
N GLU A 126 -1.12 -19.77 -5.90
CA GLU A 126 -0.59 -21.05 -5.43
C GLU A 126 0.43 -21.67 -6.40
N ILE A 127 1.38 -22.42 -5.84
CA ILE A 127 2.39 -23.18 -6.59
C ILE A 127 1.91 -24.64 -6.71
N PRO A 128 1.63 -25.16 -7.92
CA PRO A 128 1.04 -26.49 -8.10
C PRO A 128 1.86 -27.65 -7.54
N SER A 129 3.19 -27.58 -7.62
CA SER A 129 4.08 -28.62 -7.07
C SER A 129 3.99 -28.68 -5.54
N ILE A 130 3.95 -27.53 -4.87
CA ILE A 130 3.73 -27.45 -3.42
C ILE A 130 2.32 -27.94 -3.05
N GLY A 131 1.31 -27.60 -3.85
CA GLY A 131 -0.04 -28.12 -3.66
C GLY A 131 -0.10 -29.65 -3.74
N SER A 132 0.72 -30.26 -4.60
CA SER A 132 0.83 -31.73 -4.69
C SER A 132 1.44 -32.35 -3.43
N GLU A 133 2.46 -31.73 -2.83
CA GLU A 133 3.07 -32.18 -1.58
C GLU A 133 2.13 -32.02 -0.38
N ILE A 134 1.43 -30.88 -0.29
CA ILE A 134 0.37 -30.67 0.72
C ILE A 134 -0.71 -31.75 0.58
N ASN A 135 -1.14 -32.03 -0.66
CA ASN A 135 -2.13 -33.08 -0.91
C ASN A 135 -1.63 -34.45 -0.48
N ALA A 136 -0.39 -34.81 -0.80
CA ALA A 136 0.21 -36.08 -0.40
C ALA A 136 0.30 -36.22 1.12
N CYS A 137 0.60 -35.14 1.84
CA CYS A 137 0.65 -35.10 3.31
C CYS A 137 -0.72 -35.34 3.96
N LEU A 138 -1.82 -34.91 3.32
CA LEU A 138 -3.17 -34.99 3.89
C LEU A 138 -4.00 -36.17 3.36
N ARG A 139 -3.61 -36.74 2.22
CA ARG A 139 -4.32 -37.85 1.60
C ARG A 139 -4.35 -39.05 2.55
N ASN A 140 -5.55 -39.58 2.77
CA ASN A 140 -5.84 -40.71 3.68
C ASN A 140 -5.63 -40.41 5.18
N GLU A 141 -5.29 -39.19 5.56
CA GLU A 141 -5.20 -38.77 6.95
C GLU A 141 -6.54 -38.19 7.40
N ARG A 142 -6.94 -38.49 8.64
CA ARG A 142 -7.95 -37.66 9.31
C ARG A 142 -7.30 -36.30 9.58
N TYR A 143 -8.04 -35.22 9.35
CA TYR A 143 -7.59 -33.89 9.75
C TYR A 143 -8.77 -32.96 10.06
N LEU A 144 -8.52 -31.97 10.91
CA LEU A 144 -9.40 -30.82 11.10
C LEU A 144 -8.62 -29.56 10.70
N MET A 145 -9.13 -28.85 9.68
CA MET A 145 -8.64 -27.54 9.29
C MET A 145 -9.51 -26.47 9.95
N ILE A 146 -8.90 -25.63 10.78
CA ILE A 146 -9.50 -24.42 11.35
C ILE A 146 -8.99 -23.23 10.55
N PHE A 147 -9.88 -22.54 9.84
CA PHE A 147 -9.51 -21.52 8.87
C PHE A 147 -10.19 -20.18 9.16
N HIS A 148 -9.38 -19.14 9.34
CA HIS A 148 -9.87 -17.77 9.45
C HIS A 148 -9.67 -17.06 8.12
N TYR A 149 -10.76 -16.57 7.50
CA TYR A 149 -10.70 -16.00 6.16
C TYR A 149 -11.04 -14.51 6.13
N GLY A 150 -10.02 -13.68 5.89
CA GLY A 150 -10.17 -12.23 5.80
C GLY A 150 -10.45 -11.67 4.41
N GLY A 151 -10.29 -12.47 3.36
CA GLY A 151 -10.29 -12.00 1.97
C GLY A 151 -11.69 -11.77 1.40
N VAL A 152 -11.74 -11.17 0.21
CA VAL A 152 -12.99 -10.89 -0.53
C VAL A 152 -13.17 -11.80 -1.74
N GLU A 153 -12.11 -12.49 -2.16
CA GLU A 153 -12.10 -13.41 -3.29
C GLU A 153 -12.80 -14.73 -2.95
N ASP A 154 -13.25 -15.43 -3.98
CA ASP A 154 -13.71 -16.81 -3.82
C ASP A 154 -12.52 -17.76 -3.92
N ILE A 155 -12.35 -18.59 -2.89
CA ILE A 155 -11.19 -19.50 -2.75
C ILE A 155 -11.61 -20.94 -2.95
N ASP A 156 -10.77 -21.67 -3.67
CA ASP A 156 -10.81 -23.12 -3.75
C ASP A 156 -9.60 -23.70 -3.01
N LEU A 157 -9.81 -24.27 -1.82
CA LEU A 157 -8.72 -24.85 -1.03
C LEU A 157 -8.03 -26.03 -1.74
N ALA A 158 -8.67 -26.63 -2.75
CA ALA A 158 -8.04 -27.67 -3.56
C ALA A 158 -6.86 -27.14 -4.38
N GLU A 159 -6.89 -25.86 -4.79
CA GLU A 159 -5.77 -25.20 -5.49
C GLU A 159 -4.53 -25.08 -4.57
N CYS A 160 -4.75 -24.99 -3.25
CA CYS A 160 -3.68 -25.07 -2.25
C CYS A 160 -3.21 -26.49 -1.92
N GLY A 161 -3.85 -27.53 -2.47
CA GLY A 161 -3.54 -28.93 -2.18
C GLY A 161 -4.43 -29.58 -1.13
N ILE A 162 -5.35 -28.87 -0.49
CA ILE A 162 -6.26 -29.46 0.49
C ILE A 162 -7.19 -30.46 -0.21
N PRO A 163 -7.24 -31.74 0.21
CA PRO A 163 -8.13 -32.72 -0.39
C PRO A 163 -9.59 -32.24 -0.39
N ASN A 164 -10.19 -32.16 -1.57
CA ASN A 164 -11.56 -31.71 -1.68
C ASN A 164 -12.51 -32.79 -1.11
N PRO A 165 -13.36 -32.46 -0.11
CA PRO A 165 -14.32 -33.40 0.48
C PRO A 165 -15.34 -33.98 -0.51
N GLU A 166 -15.51 -33.37 -1.69
CA GLU A 166 -16.40 -33.82 -2.76
C GLU A 166 -15.86 -35.02 -3.56
N PHE A 167 -14.54 -35.29 -3.53
CA PHE A 167 -13.88 -36.24 -4.43
C PHE A 167 -13.49 -37.60 -3.79
N GLY A 168 -14.38 -38.16 -2.96
CA GLY A 168 -14.40 -39.61 -2.66
C GLY A 168 -13.78 -40.06 -1.34
N THR A 169 -13.61 -41.39 -1.19
CA THR A 169 -13.30 -42.15 0.05
C THR A 169 -12.00 -41.79 0.77
N TYR A 170 -11.19 -40.88 0.21
CA TYR A 170 -9.86 -40.53 0.69
C TYR A 170 -9.79 -39.15 1.39
N ALA A 171 -10.89 -38.38 1.37
CA ALA A 171 -11.00 -37.10 2.06
C ALA A 171 -11.62 -37.30 3.46
N LEU A 172 -10.77 -37.65 4.43
CA LEU A 172 -11.17 -37.82 5.83
C LEU A 172 -11.10 -36.51 6.63
N GLY A 173 -10.91 -35.38 5.96
CA GLY A 173 -10.81 -34.07 6.57
C GLY A 173 -12.14 -33.40 6.87
N LYS A 174 -12.14 -32.51 7.86
CA LYS A 174 -13.20 -31.52 8.11
C LYS A 174 -12.63 -30.11 8.04
N LEU A 175 -13.46 -29.17 7.58
CA LEU A 175 -13.16 -27.74 7.56
C LEU A 175 -14.09 -27.01 8.53
N LEU A 176 -13.52 -26.32 9.50
CA LEU A 176 -14.20 -25.38 10.37
C LEU A 176 -13.67 -23.98 10.06
N TRP A 177 -14.53 -23.07 9.64
CA TRP A 177 -14.06 -21.75 9.20
C TRP A 177 -15.01 -20.61 9.54
N SER A 178 -14.45 -19.40 9.56
CA SER A 178 -15.24 -18.17 9.63
C SER A 178 -14.61 -17.09 8.77
N GLY A 179 -15.46 -16.22 8.22
CA GLY A 179 -15.04 -15.03 7.51
C GLY A 179 -15.06 -13.76 8.39
N TYR A 180 -15.46 -13.91 9.65
CA TYR A 180 -15.61 -12.83 10.62
C TYR A 180 -14.37 -12.69 11.51
N GLY A 181 -14.35 -11.67 12.38
CA GLY A 181 -13.23 -11.29 13.25
C GLY A 181 -12.77 -9.86 13.00
N ARG A 182 -11.96 -9.28 13.92
CA ARG A 182 -11.51 -7.88 13.86
C ARG A 182 -12.65 -6.87 13.73
N PHE A 183 -13.75 -7.15 14.43
CA PHE A 183 -14.99 -6.40 14.39
C PHE A 183 -15.70 -6.42 13.02
N GLN A 184 -15.42 -7.43 12.19
CA GLN A 184 -16.04 -7.55 10.88
C GLN A 184 -17.52 -7.97 10.99
N LEU A 185 -18.45 -7.07 10.65
CA LEU A 185 -19.89 -7.34 10.73
C LEU A 185 -20.55 -7.70 9.38
N SER A 186 -19.83 -7.57 8.25
CA SER A 186 -20.37 -7.83 6.90
C SER A 186 -20.59 -9.33 6.63
N GLN A 187 -21.67 -9.72 5.95
CA GLN A 187 -21.92 -11.13 5.60
C GLN A 187 -20.82 -11.72 4.70
N ARG A 188 -20.19 -12.82 5.14
CA ARG A 188 -19.04 -13.47 4.45
C ARG A 188 -19.15 -14.99 4.26
N ASN A 189 -20.33 -15.56 4.47
CA ASN A 189 -20.55 -17.02 4.54
C ASN A 189 -20.47 -17.81 3.22
N LYS A 190 -20.13 -17.18 2.08
CA LYS A 190 -20.11 -17.82 0.74
C LYS A 190 -18.78 -17.72 -0.01
N LYS A 191 -17.68 -17.44 0.67
CA LYS A 191 -16.38 -17.15 0.05
C LYS A 191 -15.48 -18.36 -0.23
N LEU A 192 -15.81 -19.52 0.31
CA LEU A 192 -15.12 -20.78 -0.01
C LEU A 192 -15.99 -21.59 -0.97
N LYS A 193 -15.40 -22.06 -2.07
CA LYS A 193 -16.06 -23.02 -2.96
C LYS A 193 -16.33 -24.29 -2.16
N SER A 194 -17.60 -24.50 -1.82
CA SER A 194 -18.09 -25.69 -1.15
C SER A 194 -19.47 -26.01 -1.70
N SER A 195 -19.71 -27.25 -2.08
CA SER A 195 -21.05 -27.72 -2.40
C SER A 195 -21.99 -27.49 -1.23
N SER A 196 -23.18 -26.98 -1.53
CA SER A 196 -24.25 -26.75 -0.56
C SER A 196 -24.72 -28.03 0.12
N ALA A 197 -24.43 -29.20 -0.45
CA ALA A 197 -24.76 -30.51 0.12
C ALA A 197 -23.86 -30.92 1.30
N TYR A 198 -22.69 -30.28 1.45
CA TYR A 198 -21.66 -30.64 2.43
C TYR A 198 -21.30 -29.48 3.38
N PHE A 199 -22.05 -28.39 3.30
CA PHE A 199 -21.85 -27.14 4.03
C PHE A 199 -22.94 -26.94 5.09
N LYS A 200 -22.54 -26.72 6.35
CA LYS A 200 -23.42 -26.32 7.46
C LYS A 200 -23.00 -24.98 8.05
N THR A 201 -23.98 -24.20 8.51
CA THR A 201 -23.75 -22.98 9.28
C THR A 201 -24.09 -23.23 10.74
N ILE A 202 -23.22 -22.82 11.65
CA ILE A 202 -23.39 -22.90 13.10
C ILE A 202 -23.52 -21.48 13.64
N GLU A 203 -24.58 -21.22 14.41
CA GLU A 203 -24.84 -19.92 15.05
C GLU A 203 -24.89 -20.09 16.56
N LEU A 204 -24.33 -19.12 17.28
CA LEU A 204 -24.26 -19.15 18.74
C LEU A 204 -25.48 -18.45 19.33
N TYR A 205 -26.08 -19.08 20.33
CA TYR A 205 -27.22 -18.53 21.06
C TYR A 205 -26.98 -18.62 22.57
N PRO A 206 -27.37 -17.59 23.33
CA PRO A 206 -27.27 -17.63 24.77
C PRO A 206 -28.25 -18.67 25.33
N GLU A 207 -27.83 -19.41 26.36
CA GLU A 207 -28.75 -20.23 27.15
C GLU A 207 -29.81 -19.37 27.86
N VAL A 208 -30.93 -19.98 28.28
CA VAL A 208 -32.16 -19.33 28.79
C VAL A 208 -31.95 -18.35 29.96
N ASN A 209 -30.77 -18.29 30.58
CA ASN A 209 -30.43 -17.37 31.67
C ASN A 209 -29.13 -16.56 31.45
N ALA A 210 -28.50 -16.64 30.28
CA ALA A 210 -27.24 -15.97 30.01
C ALA A 210 -27.45 -14.53 29.53
N HIS A 211 -26.65 -13.59 30.04
CA HIS A 211 -26.69 -12.18 29.63
C HIS A 211 -25.97 -11.98 28.30
N LEU A 212 -26.73 -11.90 27.21
CA LEU A 212 -26.19 -11.73 25.85
C LEU A 212 -25.27 -10.50 25.75
N SER A 213 -25.59 -9.40 26.43
CA SER A 213 -24.76 -8.17 26.47
C SER A 213 -23.35 -8.46 27.00
N GLN A 214 -23.22 -9.23 28.08
CA GLN A 214 -21.95 -9.61 28.69
C GLN A 214 -21.15 -10.56 27.79
N LEU A 215 -21.84 -11.55 27.19
CA LEU A 215 -21.23 -12.50 26.25
C LEU A 215 -20.69 -11.79 25.00
N LEU A 216 -21.44 -10.82 24.46
CA LEU A 216 -21.01 -10.00 23.33
C LEU A 216 -19.81 -9.12 23.73
N ARG A 217 -19.83 -8.47 24.89
CA ARG A 217 -18.67 -7.68 25.38
C ARG A 217 -17.42 -8.52 25.53
N ARG A 218 -17.54 -9.70 26.13
CA ARG A 218 -16.41 -10.65 26.25
C ARG A 218 -15.89 -11.07 24.88
N SER A 219 -16.78 -11.38 23.94
CA SER A 219 -16.42 -11.75 22.57
C SER A 219 -15.72 -10.61 21.82
N LEU A 220 -16.22 -9.39 21.96
CA LEU A 220 -15.61 -8.19 21.38
C LEU A 220 -14.26 -7.86 22.03
N HIS A 221 -14.09 -8.12 23.33
CA HIS A 221 -12.81 -7.97 24.02
C HIS A 221 -11.78 -8.98 23.49
N GLU A 222 -12.17 -10.22 23.20
CA GLU A 222 -11.28 -11.21 22.58
C GLU A 222 -10.93 -10.84 21.13
N GLU A 223 -11.87 -10.26 20.37
CA GLU A 223 -11.56 -9.69 19.05
C GLU A 223 -10.63 -8.48 19.15
N ALA A 224 -10.75 -7.67 20.21
CA ALA A 224 -9.85 -6.55 20.47
C ALA A 224 -8.42 -7.04 20.79
N ALA A 225 -8.29 -8.12 21.58
CA ALA A 225 -7.01 -8.77 21.84
C ALA A 225 -6.41 -9.36 20.55
N GLU A 226 -7.24 -9.89 19.65
CA GLU A 226 -6.82 -10.34 18.33
C GLU A 226 -6.25 -9.18 17.49
N VAL A 227 -6.93 -8.02 17.49
CA VAL A 227 -6.48 -6.83 16.78
C VAL A 227 -5.11 -6.35 17.26
N ILE A 228 -4.85 -6.43 18.57
CA ILE A 228 -3.54 -6.09 19.16
C ILE A 228 -2.43 -7.01 18.65
N GLY A 229 -2.70 -8.32 18.56
CA GLY A 229 -1.73 -9.28 18.05
C GLY A 229 -1.34 -9.05 16.58
N TYR A 230 -2.12 -8.28 15.82
CA TYR A 230 -1.79 -7.90 14.44
C TYR A 230 -0.98 -6.61 14.32
N THR A 231 -0.96 -5.78 15.37
CA THR A 231 -0.29 -4.48 15.36
C THR A 231 1.08 -4.51 16.05
N ASP A 232 1.48 -5.66 16.61
CA ASP A 232 2.67 -5.84 17.46
C ASP A 232 2.66 -4.88 18.68
N MET A 233 1.46 -4.59 19.21
CA MET A 233 1.22 -3.63 20.30
C MET A 233 0.81 -4.32 21.61
N ASP A 234 1.54 -5.35 22.02
CA ASP A 234 1.18 -6.23 23.16
C ASP A 234 0.95 -5.51 24.50
N ASP A 235 1.44 -4.27 24.65
CA ASP A 235 1.26 -3.44 25.85
C ASP A 235 -0.06 -2.64 25.86
N VAL A 236 -0.81 -2.63 24.75
CA VAL A 236 -2.09 -1.93 24.65
C VAL A 236 -3.21 -2.77 25.28
N ASN A 237 -4.05 -2.13 26.10
CA ASN A 237 -5.18 -2.79 26.71
C ASN A 237 -6.29 -3.06 25.66
N PRO A 238 -6.80 -4.29 25.51
CA PRO A 238 -7.89 -4.60 24.58
C PRO A 238 -9.16 -3.75 24.78
N THR A 239 -9.41 -3.26 26.00
CA THR A 239 -10.51 -2.33 26.29
C THR A 239 -10.40 -1.03 25.48
N ILE A 240 -9.20 -0.51 25.27
CA ILE A 240 -8.96 0.70 24.47
C ILE A 240 -9.31 0.45 23.01
N VAL A 241 -8.91 -0.71 22.48
CA VAL A 241 -9.20 -1.13 21.10
C VAL A 241 -10.69 -1.35 20.90
N LEU A 242 -11.36 -1.92 21.91
CA LEU A 242 -12.81 -2.03 21.93
C LEU A 242 -13.49 -0.65 21.91
N ASP A 243 -13.06 0.28 22.76
CA ASP A 243 -13.59 1.65 22.76
C ASP A 243 -13.39 2.35 21.40
N CYS A 244 -12.25 2.15 20.73
CA CYS A 244 -12.01 2.65 19.37
C CYS A 244 -13.05 2.12 18.35
N PHE A 245 -13.40 0.84 18.43
CA PHE A 245 -14.46 0.26 17.59
C PHE A 245 -15.85 0.79 17.96
N LEU A 246 -16.18 0.81 19.26
CA LEU A 246 -17.46 1.29 19.78
C LEU A 246 -17.71 2.76 19.44
N TYR A 247 -16.66 3.59 19.38
CA TYR A 247 -16.74 4.97 18.89
C TYR A 247 -17.42 5.06 17.52
N SER A 248 -17.01 4.20 16.57
CA SER A 248 -17.62 4.16 15.24
C SER A 248 -19.02 3.56 15.24
N LEU A 249 -19.27 2.55 16.08
CA LEU A 249 -20.58 1.88 16.19
C LEU A 249 -21.66 2.84 16.68
N PHE A 250 -21.43 3.53 17.80
CA PHE A 250 -22.43 4.39 18.41
C PHE A 250 -22.64 5.71 17.67
N LEU A 251 -21.61 6.26 17.02
CA LEU A 251 -21.80 7.41 16.10
C LEU A 251 -22.66 7.01 14.89
N THR A 252 -22.47 5.80 14.36
CA THR A 252 -23.23 5.32 13.20
C THR A 252 -24.65 4.92 13.56
N GLU A 253 -24.89 4.38 14.76
CA GLU A 253 -26.21 3.96 15.23
C GLU A 253 -27.20 5.14 15.33
N GLN A 254 -26.75 6.30 15.81
CA GLN A 254 -27.59 7.50 15.99
C GLN A 254 -28.13 8.10 14.68
N LEU A 255 -27.67 7.61 13.52
CA LEU A 255 -28.19 7.97 12.21
C LEU A 255 -29.53 7.26 11.97
N HIS A 256 -30.63 7.80 12.52
CA HIS A 256 -31.99 7.27 12.34
C HIS A 256 -32.71 7.86 11.11
N GLY A 257 -33.62 7.07 10.49
CA GLY A 257 -34.60 7.57 9.50
C GLY A 257 -34.05 7.96 8.11
N LYS A 258 -34.59 9.02 7.50
CA LYS A 258 -34.13 9.64 6.23
C LYS A 258 -32.84 10.45 6.41
N SER A 259 -31.93 9.93 7.24
CA SER A 259 -30.62 10.51 7.52
C SER A 259 -29.79 10.59 6.22
N ILE A 260 -28.97 11.63 6.15
CA ILE A 260 -28.02 11.82 5.05
C ILE A 260 -26.78 11.01 5.37
N SER A 261 -26.12 10.50 4.35
CA SER A 261 -24.77 9.97 4.50
C SER A 261 -23.88 10.99 5.20
N VAL A 262 -23.44 10.69 6.41
CA VAL A 262 -22.44 11.48 7.14
C VAL A 262 -21.07 10.96 6.73
N ASP A 263 -20.30 11.81 6.06
CA ASP A 263 -18.90 11.50 5.80
C ASP A 263 -18.08 11.74 7.07
N TYR A 264 -17.80 10.71 7.85
CA TYR A 264 -16.90 10.85 9.00
C TYR A 264 -15.43 11.02 8.62
N GLY A 265 -15.05 10.79 7.35
CA GLY A 265 -13.65 10.79 6.94
C GLY A 265 -12.80 9.79 7.71
N TRP A 266 -13.34 8.61 8.06
CA TRP A 266 -12.66 7.60 8.88
C TRP A 266 -11.26 7.21 8.36
N ASP A 267 -11.14 7.16 7.05
CA ASP A 267 -9.91 6.93 6.31
C ASP A 267 -8.80 7.95 6.68
N THR A 268 -9.19 9.19 6.94
CA THR A 268 -8.27 10.29 7.28
C THR A 268 -8.16 10.50 8.79
N HIS A 269 -9.27 10.36 9.52
CA HIS A 269 -9.40 10.91 10.88
C HIS A 269 -9.72 9.90 11.98
N ALA A 270 -9.89 8.60 11.72
CA ALA A 270 -10.20 7.64 12.80
C ALA A 270 -9.21 7.74 13.98
N CYS A 271 -7.91 7.71 13.71
CA CYS A 271 -6.87 7.90 14.72
C CYS A 271 -6.98 9.26 15.42
N ASN A 272 -7.21 10.33 14.65
CA ASN A 272 -7.36 11.68 15.19
C ASN A 272 -8.56 11.79 16.14
N TYR A 273 -9.70 11.17 15.80
CA TYR A 273 -10.87 11.14 16.68
C TYR A 273 -10.59 10.41 17.98
N TRP A 274 -9.97 9.24 17.95
CA TRP A 274 -9.66 8.48 19.17
C TRP A 274 -8.71 9.25 20.11
N ILE A 275 -7.72 9.95 19.56
CA ILE A 275 -6.77 10.75 20.34
C ILE A 275 -7.41 12.03 20.87
N CYS A 276 -8.14 12.76 20.02
CA CYS A 276 -8.78 14.01 20.41
C CYS A 276 -9.94 13.76 21.38
N ASP A 277 -10.75 12.72 21.18
CA ASP A 277 -11.77 12.30 22.15
C ASP A 277 -11.15 11.79 23.46
N GLY A 278 -9.88 11.36 23.46
CA GLY A 278 -9.19 10.89 24.66
C GLY A 278 -9.41 9.41 24.98
N ILE A 279 -9.84 8.62 23.99
CA ILE A 279 -9.81 7.15 24.05
C ILE A 279 -8.35 6.69 24.05
N LEU A 280 -7.54 7.26 23.14
CA LEU A 280 -6.09 7.07 23.09
C LEU A 280 -5.40 8.23 23.80
N GLN A 281 -4.53 7.91 24.75
CA GLN A 281 -3.78 8.89 25.55
C GLN A 281 -2.33 8.45 25.72
N GLY A 282 -1.47 9.40 26.10
CA GLY A 282 -0.04 9.19 26.32
C GLY A 282 0.81 9.41 25.06
N ASP A 283 2.13 9.30 25.24
CA ASP A 283 3.11 9.67 24.21
C ASP A 283 3.04 8.78 22.96
N ARG A 284 2.62 7.53 23.12
CA ARG A 284 2.47 6.55 22.04
C ARG A 284 1.10 6.57 21.36
N ALA A 285 0.20 7.50 21.71
CA ALA A 285 -1.18 7.50 21.21
C ALA A 285 -1.30 7.53 19.68
N PHE A 286 -0.43 8.28 19.00
CA PHE A 286 -0.39 8.33 17.53
C PHE A 286 0.16 7.05 16.89
N GLU A 287 1.18 6.43 17.50
CA GLU A 287 1.74 5.16 17.05
C GLU A 287 0.67 4.06 17.11
N VAL A 288 0.01 3.93 18.27
CA VAL A 288 -1.07 2.97 18.52
C VAL A 288 -2.26 3.25 17.60
N GLY A 289 -2.72 4.51 17.53
CA GLY A 289 -3.87 4.87 16.70
C GLY A 289 -3.65 4.63 15.21
N ASN A 290 -2.46 4.91 14.69
CA ASN A 290 -2.11 4.63 13.29
C ASN A 290 -2.10 3.12 13.00
N ALA A 291 -1.59 2.30 13.93
CA ALA A 291 -1.58 0.84 13.78
C ALA A 291 -3.00 0.26 13.80
N LEU A 292 -3.85 0.73 14.73
CA LEU A 292 -5.24 0.26 14.87
C LEU A 292 -6.13 0.63 13.68
N GLN A 293 -5.98 1.82 13.11
CA GLN A 293 -6.79 2.30 11.99
C GLN A 293 -6.72 1.37 10.77
N GLY A 294 -5.58 0.70 10.55
CA GLY A 294 -5.42 -0.25 9.44
C GLY A 294 -6.08 -1.61 9.65
N VAL A 295 -6.49 -1.93 10.89
CA VAL A 295 -6.92 -3.28 11.29
C VAL A 295 -8.38 -3.30 11.75
N ILE A 296 -8.84 -2.25 12.44
CA ILE A 296 -10.23 -2.11 12.92
C ILE A 296 -11.16 -1.77 11.74
N GLN A 297 -12.29 -2.47 11.63
CA GLN A 297 -13.33 -2.10 10.68
C GLN A 297 -14.05 -0.82 11.16
N MET A 298 -13.92 0.26 10.38
CA MET A 298 -14.70 1.48 10.61
C MET A 298 -16.08 1.36 9.95
N LEU A 299 -17.12 1.70 10.71
CA LEU A 299 -18.50 1.63 10.25
C LEU A 299 -18.91 2.97 9.61
N CYS A 300 -19.28 2.94 8.34
CA CYS A 300 -19.68 4.15 7.59
C CYS A 300 -21.20 4.34 7.51
N TYR A 301 -21.96 3.25 7.63
CA TYR A 301 -23.41 3.28 7.46
C TYR A 301 -24.10 2.33 8.44
N PRO A 302 -25.28 2.72 8.96
CA PRO A 302 -26.06 1.84 9.81
C PRO A 302 -26.57 0.66 8.97
N SER A 303 -26.34 -0.54 9.49
CA SER A 303 -26.91 -1.80 8.99
C SER A 303 -27.81 -2.41 10.06
N ASP A 304 -28.68 -3.35 9.68
CA ASP A 304 -29.52 -4.06 10.65
C ASP A 304 -28.66 -4.76 11.73
N ARG A 305 -27.47 -5.24 11.36
CA ARG A 305 -26.53 -5.88 12.28
C ARG A 305 -25.92 -4.91 13.27
N THR A 306 -25.48 -3.73 12.82
CA THR A 306 -24.91 -2.71 13.71
C THR A 306 -25.96 -2.19 14.68
N LYS A 307 -27.22 -2.03 14.23
CA LYS A 307 -28.34 -1.64 15.10
C LYS A 307 -28.60 -2.70 16.16
N ARG A 308 -28.77 -3.97 15.76
CA ARG A 308 -28.94 -5.08 16.72
C ARG A 308 -27.81 -5.15 17.73
N LEU A 309 -26.56 -5.02 17.27
CA LEU A 309 -25.40 -5.04 18.17
C LEU A 309 -25.44 -3.90 19.18
N ALA A 310 -25.76 -2.68 18.73
CA ALA A 310 -25.89 -1.53 19.62
C ALA A 310 -27.05 -1.69 20.61
N ASP A 311 -28.21 -2.18 20.16
CA ASP A 311 -29.36 -2.48 21.02
C ASP A 311 -29.01 -3.48 22.13
N TYR A 312 -28.22 -4.51 21.82
CA TYR A 312 -27.73 -5.47 22.83
C TYR A 312 -26.73 -4.86 23.82
N LEU A 313 -26.06 -3.76 23.47
CA LEU A 313 -25.08 -3.08 24.32
C LEU A 313 -25.66 -1.88 25.08
N ASP A 314 -26.94 -1.56 24.87
CA ASP A 314 -27.64 -0.37 25.40
C ASP A 314 -27.76 -0.35 26.93
N GLU A 315 -27.55 -1.47 27.62
CA GLU A 315 -27.54 -1.55 29.09
C GLU A 315 -26.56 -0.57 29.78
N HIS A 316 -25.60 0.02 29.05
CA HIS A 316 -24.68 1.06 29.55
C HIS A 316 -24.66 2.32 28.66
N LYS A 317 -25.82 2.68 28.09
CA LYS A 317 -25.98 3.82 27.17
C LYS A 317 -25.30 5.11 27.67
N GLU A 318 -25.37 5.39 28.97
CA GLU A 318 -24.79 6.57 29.62
C GLU A 318 -23.30 6.80 29.31
N GLN A 319 -22.52 5.72 29.09
CA GLN A 319 -21.09 5.82 28.76
C GLN A 319 -20.84 6.30 27.32
N TYR A 320 -21.79 6.06 26.42
CA TYR A 320 -21.67 6.33 24.98
C TYR A 320 -22.46 7.57 24.53
N GLU A 321 -23.37 8.10 25.36
CA GLU A 321 -24.10 9.35 25.12
C GLU A 321 -23.18 10.58 24.93
N ARG A 322 -21.90 10.47 25.33
CA ARG A 322 -20.88 11.50 25.11
C ARG A 322 -20.49 11.68 23.63
N TRP A 323 -20.80 10.72 22.77
CA TRP A 323 -20.53 10.78 21.33
C TRP A 323 -21.85 11.03 20.61
N VAL A 324 -21.99 12.19 19.97
CA VAL A 324 -23.25 12.63 19.37
C VAL A 324 -23.05 12.80 17.87
N SER A 325 -23.94 12.17 17.09
CA SER A 325 -23.99 12.37 15.64
C SER A 325 -25.41 12.68 15.18
N ILE A 326 -25.57 13.83 14.54
CA ILE A 326 -26.86 14.32 14.05
C ILE A 326 -26.73 14.60 12.55
N SER A 327 -27.66 14.05 11.79
CA SER A 327 -27.78 14.33 10.36
C SER A 327 -29.24 14.54 9.99
N SER A 328 -29.55 15.58 9.22
CA SER A 328 -30.92 15.81 8.78
C SER A 328 -31.04 16.41 7.38
N ASN A 329 -32.06 15.93 6.65
CA ASN A 329 -32.55 16.45 5.37
C ASN A 329 -33.70 17.46 5.54
N GLN A 330 -34.34 17.48 6.70
CA GLN A 330 -35.57 18.23 6.94
C GLN A 330 -35.56 18.77 8.37
N LEU A 331 -36.04 20.00 8.54
CA LEU A 331 -36.63 20.61 9.75
C LEU A 331 -35.79 21.59 10.60
N GLY A 332 -36.58 22.47 11.23
CA GLY A 332 -36.17 23.67 11.96
C GLY A 332 -35.64 23.40 13.37
N ALA A 333 -35.33 24.49 14.07
CA ALA A 333 -34.53 24.58 15.30
C ALA A 333 -34.90 23.67 16.51
N GLN A 334 -35.97 22.86 16.44
CA GLN A 334 -36.38 21.95 17.51
C GLN A 334 -35.68 20.58 17.48
N ASP A 335 -35.06 20.19 16.35
CA ASP A 335 -34.40 18.88 16.20
C ASP A 335 -32.92 18.86 16.62
N ILE A 336 -32.36 20.02 16.98
CA ILE A 336 -30.99 20.13 17.51
C ILE A 336 -31.10 20.00 19.03
N SER A 337 -30.71 18.85 19.57
CA SER A 337 -30.67 18.68 21.02
C SER A 337 -29.73 19.71 21.66
N THR A 338 -30.11 20.24 22.83
CA THR A 338 -29.19 20.98 23.69
C THR A 338 -28.01 20.08 24.02
N ILE A 339 -26.80 20.57 23.76
CA ILE A 339 -25.58 19.78 23.94
C ILE A 339 -25.43 19.42 25.42
N HIS A 340 -25.40 18.13 25.71
CA HIS A 340 -25.24 17.65 27.08
C HIS A 340 -23.82 17.98 27.58
N VAL A 341 -23.68 18.31 28.87
CA VAL A 341 -22.41 18.76 29.48
C VAL A 341 -21.28 17.73 29.30
N ASN A 342 -21.62 16.44 29.21
CA ASN A 342 -20.67 15.34 29.07
C ASN A 342 -20.27 15.01 27.62
N THR A 343 -20.77 15.78 26.63
CA THR A 343 -20.48 15.54 25.21
C THR A 343 -19.01 15.78 24.90
N SER A 344 -18.27 14.73 24.54
CA SER A 344 -16.86 14.81 24.14
C SER A 344 -16.67 14.94 22.64
N SER A 345 -17.61 14.42 21.85
CA SER A 345 -17.57 14.45 20.38
C SER A 345 -18.94 14.79 19.79
N TYR A 346 -18.99 15.77 18.88
CA TYR A 346 -20.23 16.25 18.28
C TYR A 346 -20.10 16.40 16.76
N PHE A 347 -20.95 15.68 16.02
CA PHE A 347 -20.99 15.68 14.55
C PHE A 347 -22.35 16.18 14.08
N LEU A 348 -22.34 17.23 13.25
CA LEU A 348 -23.56 17.82 12.71
C LEU A 348 -23.46 17.97 11.20
N THR A 349 -24.40 17.39 10.45
CA THR A 349 -24.40 17.42 8.97
C THR A 349 -25.79 17.67 8.40
N PHE A 350 -25.92 18.65 7.50
CA PHE A 350 -27.17 18.99 6.80
C PHE A 350 -27.14 18.63 5.30
N GLY A 351 -28.33 18.58 4.69
CA GLY A 351 -28.52 18.26 3.27
C GLY A 351 -28.20 19.39 2.30
N GLU A 352 -28.17 19.07 1.01
CA GLU A 352 -27.81 20.00 -0.07
C GLU A 352 -28.70 21.25 -0.12
N ASP A 353 -29.99 21.13 0.23
CA ASP A 353 -30.95 22.24 0.20
C ASP A 353 -31.12 22.96 1.56
N CYS A 354 -30.30 22.64 2.57
CA CYS A 354 -30.48 23.15 3.94
C CYS A 354 -29.18 23.77 4.47
N GLN A 355 -29.17 25.08 4.69
CA GLN A 355 -28.20 25.75 5.55
C GLN A 355 -28.86 26.08 6.88
N LEU A 356 -28.22 25.69 7.98
CA LEU A 356 -28.71 25.96 9.32
C LEU A 356 -27.87 27.05 10.00
N GLN A 357 -28.53 28.12 10.43
CA GLN A 357 -27.91 29.09 11.33
C GLN A 357 -27.81 28.52 12.75
N LEU A 358 -26.58 28.40 13.26
CA LEU A 358 -26.34 27.89 14.62
C LEU A 358 -26.62 28.98 15.66
N PRO A 359 -27.35 28.67 16.75
CA PRO A 359 -27.50 29.59 17.88
C PRO A 359 -26.14 29.90 18.51
N SER A 360 -25.90 31.18 18.83
CA SER A 360 -24.64 31.64 19.42
C SER A 360 -24.31 31.02 20.79
N ASP A 361 -25.33 30.54 21.48
CA ASP A 361 -25.25 29.95 22.82
C ASP A 361 -25.22 28.41 22.85
N MET A 362 -25.33 27.77 21.69
CA MET A 362 -25.49 26.31 21.55
C MET A 362 -24.42 25.49 22.31
N PHE A 363 -23.17 25.97 22.33
CA PHE A 363 -22.05 25.27 22.95
C PHE A 363 -21.62 25.88 24.30
N GLN A 364 -22.38 26.81 24.89
CA GLN A 364 -21.98 27.48 26.13
C GLN A 364 -21.72 26.53 27.31
N LEU A 365 -22.43 25.40 27.36
CA LEU A 365 -22.28 24.39 28.41
C LEU A 365 -21.36 23.22 28.02
N ALA A 366 -20.84 23.21 26.78
CA ALA A 366 -20.07 22.11 26.20
C ALA A 366 -18.58 22.13 26.64
N SER A 367 -18.34 22.21 27.95
CA SER A 367 -16.99 22.33 28.53
C SER A 367 -16.10 21.10 28.30
N THR A 368 -16.69 19.92 28.07
CA THR A 368 -15.96 18.66 27.86
C THR A 368 -15.70 18.34 26.39
N LEU A 369 -16.20 19.17 25.46
CA LEU A 369 -16.12 18.95 24.02
C LEU A 369 -14.67 19.02 23.54
N ARG A 370 -14.26 17.96 22.81
CA ARG A 370 -12.91 17.81 22.25
C ARG A 370 -12.90 17.61 20.75
N VAL A 371 -13.95 17.03 20.18
CA VAL A 371 -14.11 16.82 18.73
C VAL A 371 -15.38 17.50 18.23
N LEU A 372 -15.23 18.36 17.23
CA LEU A 372 -16.36 19.06 16.60
C LEU A 372 -16.28 18.94 15.07
N LYS A 373 -17.35 18.43 14.46
CA LYS A 373 -17.55 18.45 13.01
C LYS A 373 -18.84 19.20 12.68
N LEU A 374 -18.74 20.24 11.87
CA LEU A 374 -19.87 21.01 11.37
C LEU A 374 -19.84 21.00 9.84
N CYS A 375 -20.94 20.55 9.22
CA CYS A 375 -21.10 20.57 7.78
C CYS A 375 -22.35 21.37 7.40
N LYS A 376 -22.21 22.32 6.46
CA LYS A 376 -23.28 23.18 5.95
C LYS A 376 -23.98 24.01 7.03
N CYS A 377 -23.20 24.51 7.98
CA CYS A 377 -23.67 25.37 9.06
C CYS A 377 -23.33 26.84 8.80
N SER A 378 -24.19 27.75 9.25
CA SER A 378 -23.99 29.20 9.15
C SER A 378 -23.81 29.80 10.54
N PHE A 379 -22.76 30.59 10.74
CA PHE A 379 -22.48 31.29 12.00
C PHE A 379 -21.46 32.42 11.79
N ASP A 380 -21.31 33.29 12.79
CA ASP A 380 -20.32 34.35 12.77
C ASP A 380 -18.91 33.79 13.00
N PHE A 381 -18.01 33.96 12.02
CA PHE A 381 -16.63 33.47 12.10
C PHE A 381 -15.77 34.23 13.12
N ALA A 382 -16.08 35.50 13.41
CA ALA A 382 -15.40 36.28 14.43
C ALA A 382 -15.81 35.86 15.85
N SER A 383 -17.05 35.38 16.02
CA SER A 383 -17.56 34.88 17.30
C SER A 383 -18.32 33.56 17.13
N PRO A 384 -17.63 32.45 16.77
CA PRO A 384 -18.28 31.18 16.52
C PRO A 384 -18.95 30.65 17.80
N PRO A 385 -20.03 29.87 17.68
CA PRO A 385 -20.82 29.43 18.84
C PRO A 385 -20.01 28.51 19.79
N PHE A 386 -18.94 27.88 19.30
CA PHE A 386 -18.02 27.03 20.04
C PHE A 386 -16.78 27.77 20.59
N ARG A 387 -16.75 29.11 20.60
CA ARG A 387 -15.63 29.92 21.14
C ARG A 387 -15.27 29.63 22.60
N CYS A 388 -16.22 29.10 23.38
CA CYS A 388 -16.06 28.76 24.80
C CYS A 388 -15.54 27.32 25.02
N CYS A 389 -15.39 26.52 23.96
CA CYS A 389 -14.92 25.15 24.03
C CYS A 389 -13.38 25.09 24.15
N HIS A 390 -12.83 25.42 25.32
CA HIS A 390 -11.38 25.50 25.53
C HIS A 390 -10.63 24.15 25.44
N ASN A 391 -11.36 23.04 25.55
CA ASN A 391 -10.81 21.68 25.45
C ASN A 391 -10.83 21.12 24.02
N LEU A 392 -11.24 21.92 23.03
CA LEU A 392 -11.32 21.50 21.64
C LEU A 392 -9.94 21.12 21.11
N LYS A 393 -9.82 19.88 20.62
CA LYS A 393 -8.59 19.30 20.04
C LYS A 393 -8.74 19.00 18.55
N PHE A 394 -9.96 18.80 18.06
CA PHE A 394 -10.27 18.53 16.66
C PHE A 394 -11.41 19.44 16.18
N LEU A 395 -11.19 20.11 15.05
CA LEU A 395 -12.20 20.95 14.41
C LEU A 395 -12.27 20.61 12.91
N TRP A 396 -13.47 20.23 12.45
CA TRP A 396 -13.80 20.08 11.03
C TRP A 396 -14.92 21.04 10.65
N LEU A 397 -14.68 21.92 9.67
CA LEU A 397 -15.69 22.77 9.04
C LEU A 397 -15.82 22.44 7.54
N ASP A 398 -17.03 22.14 7.08
CA ASP A 398 -17.30 21.75 5.68
C ASP A 398 -18.46 22.56 5.09
N HIS A 399 -18.24 23.31 4.01
CA HIS A 399 -19.26 24.17 3.39
C HIS A 399 -19.97 25.10 4.40
N CYS A 400 -19.25 25.60 5.40
CA CYS A 400 -19.80 26.54 6.38
C CYS A 400 -19.79 27.97 5.83
N THR A 401 -20.78 28.78 6.23
CA THR A 401 -20.93 30.16 5.75
C THR A 401 -20.87 31.18 6.89
N ASN A 402 -20.18 32.29 6.65
CA ASN A 402 -20.09 33.39 7.61
C ASN A 402 -21.40 34.17 7.64
N THR A 403 -21.92 34.48 8.83
CA THR A 403 -23.06 35.38 9.02
C THR A 403 -22.67 36.74 9.60
N GLY A 404 -21.43 36.90 10.09
CA GLY A 404 -20.92 38.13 10.70
C GLY A 404 -20.25 39.06 9.69
N GLU A 405 -20.12 40.33 10.06
CA GLU A 405 -19.22 41.26 9.36
C GLU A 405 -17.78 40.98 9.82
N ASP A 406 -16.78 41.06 8.93
CA ASP A 406 -15.37 40.71 9.19
C ASP A 406 -14.64 41.69 10.16
N GLN A 407 -15.23 41.98 11.32
CA GLN A 407 -14.72 42.92 12.32
C GLN A 407 -14.53 42.21 13.67
N GLY A 408 -13.30 41.80 13.94
CA GLY A 408 -12.90 41.15 15.20
C GLY A 408 -11.54 40.46 15.08
N GLY A 409 -10.91 40.13 16.20
CA GLY A 409 -9.75 39.22 16.19
C GLY A 409 -10.22 37.78 16.09
N GLY A 410 -9.55 36.95 15.28
CA GLY A 410 -9.91 35.54 15.08
C GLY A 410 -10.05 34.73 16.38
N PRO A 411 -10.98 33.75 16.44
CA PRO A 411 -11.15 32.88 17.60
C PRO A 411 -9.90 31.99 17.80
N CYS A 412 -9.37 31.91 19.02
CA CYS A 412 -8.15 31.14 19.30
C CYS A 412 -8.46 29.82 20.03
N PHE A 413 -8.02 28.70 19.46
CA PHE A 413 -8.12 27.35 20.05
C PHE A 413 -6.71 26.78 20.28
N PRO A 414 -6.00 27.18 21.35
CA PRO A 414 -4.58 26.86 21.52
C PRO A 414 -4.29 25.36 21.73
N ASN A 415 -5.31 24.59 22.13
CA ASN A 415 -5.20 23.13 22.36
C ASN A 415 -5.53 22.30 21.10
N LEU A 416 -5.81 22.96 19.97
CA LEU A 416 -6.17 22.26 18.74
C LEU A 416 -4.97 21.47 18.19
N LEU A 417 -5.20 20.18 17.94
CA LEU A 417 -4.22 19.26 17.37
C LEU A 417 -4.48 19.03 15.87
N VAL A 418 -5.76 19.05 15.47
CA VAL A 418 -6.18 18.76 14.10
C VAL A 418 -7.21 19.77 13.62
N LEU A 419 -6.97 20.32 12.43
CA LEU A 419 -7.83 21.27 11.76
C LEU A 419 -8.15 20.77 10.34
N ASP A 420 -9.42 20.52 10.03
CA ASP A 420 -9.89 20.18 8.69
C ASP A 420 -10.90 21.24 8.20
N ILE A 421 -10.55 21.97 7.14
CA ILE A 421 -11.40 23.02 6.58
C ILE A 421 -11.66 22.72 5.11
N ARG A 422 -12.94 22.55 4.75
CA ARG A 422 -13.35 22.21 3.39
C ARG A 422 -14.36 23.21 2.87
N PHE A 423 -14.10 23.76 1.68
CA PHE A 423 -15.00 24.66 0.95
C PHE A 423 -15.63 25.75 1.84
N THR A 424 -14.85 26.25 2.80
CA THR A 424 -15.25 27.20 3.82
C THR A 424 -14.26 28.35 3.76
N ASP A 425 -14.72 29.52 3.33
CA ASP A 425 -13.89 30.73 3.22
C ASP A 425 -13.74 31.39 4.60
N PHE A 426 -13.03 30.72 5.49
CA PHE A 426 -12.85 31.17 6.86
C PHE A 426 -11.86 32.34 6.89
N VAL A 427 -12.36 33.56 6.74
CA VAL A 427 -11.57 34.80 6.55
C VAL A 427 -10.47 34.98 7.62
N LEU A 428 -10.73 34.59 8.87
CA LEU A 428 -9.78 34.73 9.99
C LEU A 428 -8.79 33.55 10.14
N LEU A 429 -8.77 32.62 9.17
CA LEU A 429 -8.00 31.36 9.26
C LEU A 429 -6.49 31.60 9.41
N ALA A 430 -5.95 32.61 8.73
CA ALA A 430 -4.54 32.96 8.83
C ALA A 430 -4.17 33.31 10.28
N GLU A 431 -4.88 34.25 10.89
CA GLU A 431 -4.66 34.68 12.28
C GLU A 431 -4.83 33.53 13.27
N MET A 432 -5.82 32.67 13.03
CA MET A 432 -6.08 31.49 13.86
C MET A 432 -4.91 30.51 13.85
N ILE A 433 -4.44 30.12 12.66
CA ILE A 433 -3.37 29.13 12.51
C ILE A 433 -2.08 29.64 13.15
N GLU A 434 -1.78 30.93 13.04
CA GLU A 434 -0.59 31.53 13.65
C GLU A 434 -0.54 31.41 15.19
N LEU A 435 -1.70 31.32 15.85
CA LEU A 435 -1.83 31.17 17.30
C LEU A 435 -1.90 29.71 17.76
N MET A 436 -2.13 28.76 16.85
CA MET A 436 -2.34 27.34 17.14
C MET A 436 -1.05 26.52 17.02
N THR A 437 -0.08 26.80 17.87
CA THR A 437 1.26 26.17 17.81
C THR A 437 1.28 24.67 18.10
N ASN A 438 0.18 24.10 18.62
CA ASN A 438 0.04 22.66 18.92
C ASN A 438 -0.51 21.84 17.74
N LEU A 439 -0.83 22.48 16.60
CA LEU A 439 -1.31 21.78 15.42
C LEU A 439 -0.31 20.75 14.93
N ARG A 440 -0.79 19.52 14.76
CA ARG A 440 -0.05 18.38 14.22
C ARG A 440 -0.52 18.00 12.82
N GLU A 441 -1.81 18.20 12.53
CA GLU A 441 -2.40 17.93 11.22
C GLU A 441 -3.29 19.10 10.78
N VAL A 442 -3.03 19.60 9.57
CA VAL A 442 -3.86 20.61 8.91
C VAL A 442 -4.26 20.07 7.55
N ASN A 443 -5.57 19.97 7.32
CA ASN A 443 -6.17 19.57 6.06
C ASN A 443 -7.03 20.72 5.55
N THR A 444 -6.79 21.16 4.32
CA THR A 444 -7.64 22.15 3.66
C THR A 444 -8.03 21.65 2.29
N LYS A 445 -9.31 21.76 1.94
CA LYS A 445 -9.85 21.39 0.63
C LYS A 445 -10.68 22.53 0.05
N GLY A 446 -10.42 22.99 -1.17
CA GLY A 446 -11.21 24.09 -1.74
C GLY A 446 -11.01 25.43 -1.05
N VAL A 447 -9.90 25.61 -0.33
CA VAL A 447 -9.53 26.83 0.39
C VAL A 447 -8.36 27.51 -0.31
N SER A 448 -8.32 28.84 -0.25
CA SER A 448 -7.22 29.65 -0.78
C SER A 448 -5.90 29.29 -0.10
N TRP A 449 -4.91 28.87 -0.91
CA TRP A 449 -3.54 28.58 -0.48
C TRP A 449 -2.87 29.80 0.16
N ARG A 450 -3.10 30.97 -0.43
CA ARG A 450 -2.46 32.23 -0.02
C ARG A 450 -2.74 32.53 1.44
N THR A 451 -3.99 32.38 1.86
CA THR A 451 -4.44 32.62 3.24
C THR A 451 -3.68 31.80 4.27
N ILE A 452 -3.34 30.55 3.96
CA ILE A 452 -2.71 29.64 4.93
C ILE A 452 -1.18 29.60 4.82
N SER A 453 -0.61 29.87 3.63
CA SER A 453 0.81 29.72 3.33
C SER A 453 1.75 30.55 4.22
N HIS A 454 1.32 31.77 4.59
CA HIS A 454 2.11 32.65 5.47
C HIS A 454 2.21 32.12 6.91
N ALA A 455 1.21 31.39 7.39
CA ALA A 455 1.15 30.90 8.75
C ALA A 455 2.05 29.67 8.99
N TRP A 456 2.45 28.97 7.92
CA TRP A 456 3.26 27.74 7.97
C TRP A 456 4.56 27.88 8.76
N LYS A 457 5.24 29.03 8.64
CA LYS A 457 6.50 29.29 9.33
C LYS A 457 6.38 29.27 10.86
N LYS A 458 5.16 29.42 11.40
CA LYS A 458 4.89 29.39 12.85
C LYS A 458 4.49 27.98 13.34
N LEU A 459 4.08 27.09 12.45
CA LEU A 459 3.60 25.73 12.77
C LEU A 459 4.73 24.72 12.91
N ARG A 460 5.55 24.86 13.96
CA ARG A 460 6.74 24.00 14.17
C ARG A 460 6.42 22.55 14.53
N ASN A 461 5.22 22.28 15.05
CA ASN A 461 4.78 20.94 15.48
C ASN A 461 3.96 20.20 14.40
N LEU A 462 3.90 20.73 13.18
CA LEU A 462 3.10 20.14 12.11
C LEU A 462 3.80 18.91 11.52
N HIS A 463 3.11 17.77 11.54
CA HIS A 463 3.58 16.51 10.95
C HIS A 463 2.87 16.18 9.63
N LYS A 464 1.62 16.64 9.44
CA LYS A 464 0.84 16.38 8.23
C LYS A 464 0.22 17.68 7.72
N LEU A 465 0.46 17.97 6.45
CA LEU A 465 -0.12 19.10 5.75
C LEU A 465 -0.77 18.59 4.47
N ARG A 466 -2.09 18.76 4.36
CA ARG A 466 -2.82 18.53 3.12
C ARG A 466 -3.46 19.83 2.68
N VAL A 467 -3.14 20.26 1.47
CA VAL A 467 -3.75 21.41 0.85
C VAL A 467 -4.17 21.01 -0.55
N THR A 468 -5.44 20.65 -0.69
CA THR A 468 -5.96 19.99 -1.88
C THR A 468 -7.02 20.84 -2.55
N GLU A 469 -7.13 20.70 -3.88
CA GLU A 469 -8.13 21.41 -4.70
C GLU A 469 -8.22 22.92 -4.36
N SER A 470 -7.09 23.60 -4.17
CA SER A 470 -7.10 25.03 -3.80
C SER A 470 -7.86 25.85 -4.84
N SER A 471 -8.63 26.83 -4.36
CA SER A 471 -9.35 27.79 -5.21
C SER A 471 -8.43 28.79 -5.91
N ASP A 472 -7.17 28.90 -5.50
CA ASP A 472 -6.19 29.84 -6.05
C ASP A 472 -5.36 29.26 -7.21
N VAL A 473 -4.84 30.16 -8.03
CA VAL A 473 -3.70 29.87 -8.91
C VAL A 473 -2.41 29.95 -8.10
N ILE A 474 -1.64 28.84 -8.07
CA ILE A 474 -0.38 28.72 -7.36
C ILE A 474 0.77 28.85 -8.36
N THR A 475 1.36 30.05 -8.44
CA THR A 475 2.57 30.34 -9.22
C THR A 475 3.80 30.38 -8.32
N VAL A 476 5.00 30.41 -8.93
CA VAL A 476 6.29 30.54 -8.22
C VAL A 476 6.28 31.70 -7.22
N ASP A 477 5.77 32.87 -7.62
CA ASP A 477 5.73 34.09 -6.78
C ASP A 477 4.82 33.98 -5.56
N THR A 478 3.93 32.98 -5.57
CA THR A 478 2.88 32.77 -4.56
C THR A 478 3.16 31.53 -3.73
N CYS A 479 4.13 30.72 -4.16
CA CYS A 479 4.54 29.50 -3.52
C CYS A 479 5.58 29.83 -2.44
N SER A 480 5.15 29.95 -1.19
CA SER A 480 6.08 30.12 -0.08
C SER A 480 6.89 28.85 0.16
N SER A 481 8.17 29.01 0.50
CA SER A 481 8.99 27.87 0.94
C SER A 481 8.39 27.23 2.19
N ILE A 482 8.33 25.90 2.19
CA ILE A 482 7.88 25.11 3.33
C ILE A 482 9.08 24.93 4.25
N ASP A 483 9.12 25.73 5.32
CA ASP A 483 10.15 25.65 6.35
C ASP A 483 9.65 24.87 7.57
N MET A 484 9.52 23.55 7.43
CA MET A 484 8.94 22.66 8.44
C MET A 484 9.80 21.41 8.65
N MET A 485 10.65 21.43 9.67
CA MET A 485 11.54 20.31 9.96
C MET A 485 10.81 19.03 10.38
N ASN A 486 9.60 19.12 10.94
CA ASN A 486 8.85 17.96 11.46
C ASN A 486 7.82 17.40 10.48
N LEU A 487 7.68 17.98 9.29
CA LEU A 487 6.68 17.56 8.32
C LEU A 487 7.02 16.16 7.77
N GLU A 488 6.10 15.21 7.94
CA GLU A 488 6.24 13.83 7.47
C GLU A 488 5.41 13.55 6.22
N LEU A 489 4.27 14.23 6.05
CA LEU A 489 3.38 14.08 4.90
C LEU A 489 2.99 15.45 4.32
N LEU A 490 3.20 15.60 3.01
CA LEU A 490 2.72 16.73 2.22
C LEU A 490 1.83 16.24 1.08
N ASP A 491 0.57 16.65 1.10
CA ASP A 491 -0.41 16.35 0.05
C ASP A 491 -0.86 17.63 -0.63
N LEU A 492 -0.54 17.75 -1.92
CA LEU A 492 -0.89 18.88 -2.78
C LEU A 492 -1.86 18.45 -3.89
N SER A 493 -2.56 17.33 -3.71
CA SER A 493 -3.39 16.77 -4.76
C SER A 493 -4.52 17.71 -5.21
N GLY A 494 -4.84 17.69 -6.50
CA GLY A 494 -5.96 18.43 -7.08
C GLY A 494 -5.73 19.93 -7.25
N ASN A 495 -4.53 20.45 -6.96
CA ASN A 495 -4.17 21.82 -7.28
C ASN A 495 -3.88 21.96 -8.78
N ILE A 496 -4.94 21.96 -9.59
CA ILE A 496 -4.88 21.94 -11.07
C ILE A 496 -4.16 23.16 -11.67
N HIS A 497 -4.11 24.27 -10.93
CA HIS A 497 -3.48 25.53 -11.34
C HIS A 497 -2.07 25.72 -10.77
N MET A 498 -1.50 24.70 -10.11
CA MET A 498 -0.14 24.77 -9.57
C MET A 498 0.90 24.58 -10.68
N GLU A 499 1.68 25.62 -10.95
CA GLU A 499 2.70 25.63 -12.01
C GLU A 499 4.07 25.18 -11.50
N SER A 500 4.35 25.36 -10.21
CA SER A 500 5.62 25.05 -9.57
C SER A 500 5.42 24.45 -8.17
N LEU A 501 6.32 23.57 -7.77
CA LEU A 501 6.37 23.05 -6.40
C LEU A 501 6.98 24.05 -5.41
N PRO A 502 6.53 24.05 -4.14
CA PRO A 502 7.17 24.83 -3.09
C PRO A 502 8.58 24.32 -2.83
N THR A 503 9.52 25.23 -2.57
CA THR A 503 10.86 24.86 -2.12
C THR A 503 10.80 24.25 -0.72
N MET A 504 11.36 23.04 -0.55
CA MET A 504 11.29 22.24 0.69
C MET A 504 12.66 22.04 1.35
N SER A 505 13.52 23.07 1.34
CA SER A 505 14.94 22.96 1.73
C SER A 505 15.19 22.46 3.16
N SER A 506 14.21 22.57 4.08
CA SER A 506 14.33 22.10 5.46
C SER A 506 13.38 20.95 5.82
N ALA A 507 12.62 20.41 4.85
CA ALA A 507 11.67 19.31 5.06
C ALA A 507 12.38 17.93 5.12
N GLY A 508 13.46 17.84 5.90
CA GLY A 508 14.31 16.64 5.97
C GLY A 508 13.60 15.40 6.52
N ASN A 509 12.49 15.58 7.24
CA ASN A 509 11.68 14.49 7.79
C ASN A 509 10.52 14.04 6.87
N LEU A 510 10.39 14.61 5.67
CA LEU A 510 9.31 14.27 4.77
C LEU A 510 9.43 12.81 4.32
N LYS A 511 8.41 12.00 4.64
CA LYS A 511 8.30 10.59 4.26
C LYS A 511 7.40 10.39 3.05
N MET A 512 6.44 11.29 2.82
CA MET A 512 5.46 11.16 1.75
C MET A 512 5.17 12.50 1.06
N LEU A 513 5.18 12.47 -0.28
CA LEU A 513 4.76 13.57 -1.14
C LEU A 513 3.70 13.11 -2.15
N VAL A 514 2.61 13.86 -2.25
CA VAL A 514 1.46 13.53 -3.13
C VAL A 514 1.13 14.71 -4.03
N LEU A 515 1.16 14.48 -5.34
CA LEU A 515 0.89 15.47 -6.39
C LEU A 515 -0.23 15.04 -7.36
N ASP A 516 -1.02 14.04 -6.99
CA ASP A 516 -2.09 13.48 -7.82
C ASP A 516 -3.04 14.60 -8.34
N GLY A 517 -3.32 14.62 -9.63
CA GLY A 517 -4.21 15.60 -10.26
C GLY A 517 -3.65 17.02 -10.43
N CYS A 518 -2.36 17.26 -10.18
CA CYS A 518 -1.73 18.57 -10.42
C CYS A 518 -1.42 18.77 -11.92
N SER A 519 -2.43 19.13 -12.71
CA SER A 519 -2.35 19.15 -14.18
C SER A 519 -1.42 20.22 -14.77
N SER A 520 -1.21 21.35 -14.08
CA SER A 520 -0.39 22.48 -14.59
C SER A 520 1.11 22.38 -14.29
N LEU A 521 1.55 21.42 -13.46
CA LEU A 521 2.97 21.24 -13.17
C LEU A 521 3.74 20.83 -14.44
N GLU A 522 4.76 21.59 -14.80
CA GLU A 522 5.65 21.25 -15.93
C GLU A 522 6.91 20.51 -15.46
N HIS A 523 7.39 20.82 -14.27
CA HIS A 523 8.62 20.28 -13.70
C HIS A 523 8.42 19.86 -12.25
N VAL A 524 8.86 18.64 -11.92
CA VAL A 524 8.94 18.12 -10.55
C VAL A 524 10.41 17.83 -10.28
N ALA A 525 11.06 18.66 -9.49
CA ALA A 525 12.42 18.47 -9.03
C ALA A 525 12.50 18.84 -7.55
N LEU A 526 13.09 17.96 -6.74
CA LEU A 526 13.24 18.19 -5.31
C LEU A 526 14.64 18.77 -5.06
N GLU A 527 14.72 20.08 -4.84
CA GLU A 527 15.99 20.76 -4.54
C GLU A 527 16.49 20.38 -3.14
N GLY A 528 17.67 19.76 -3.08
CA GLY A 528 18.21 19.15 -1.87
C GLY A 528 17.57 17.79 -1.62
N ALA A 529 18.39 16.73 -1.65
CA ALA A 529 17.90 15.36 -1.45
C ALA A 529 17.00 15.29 -0.20
N LEU A 530 15.82 14.69 -0.34
CA LEU A 530 14.93 14.39 0.80
C LEU A 530 15.30 13.00 1.33
N PRO A 531 16.15 12.89 2.37
CA PRO A 531 16.76 11.63 2.74
C PRO A 531 15.76 10.63 3.33
N LEU A 532 14.64 11.11 3.87
CA LEU A 532 13.62 10.29 4.51
C LEU A 532 12.41 9.97 3.62
N LEU A 533 12.37 10.47 2.37
CA LEU A 533 11.24 10.25 1.48
C LEU A 533 11.12 8.75 1.14
N GLU A 534 10.01 8.13 1.53
CA GLU A 534 9.71 6.71 1.35
C GLU A 534 8.67 6.47 0.26
N SER A 535 7.74 7.43 0.11
CA SER A 535 6.59 7.34 -0.81
C SER A 535 6.41 8.60 -1.67
N PHE A 536 6.18 8.40 -2.97
CA PHE A 536 5.83 9.47 -3.91
C PHE A 536 4.64 9.07 -4.79
N SER A 537 3.62 9.93 -4.88
CA SER A 537 2.47 9.72 -5.78
C SER A 537 2.33 10.89 -6.73
N PHE A 538 2.19 10.58 -8.01
CA PHE A 538 1.70 11.51 -9.00
C PHE A 538 0.86 10.76 -10.04
N ASP A 539 -0.46 10.87 -9.92
CA ASP A 539 -1.43 10.42 -10.92
C ASP A 539 -1.91 11.59 -11.77
N GLY A 540 -1.55 11.61 -13.06
CA GLY A 540 -1.94 12.66 -14.01
C GLY A 540 -3.42 12.63 -14.42
N TYR A 541 -4.21 11.62 -14.01
CA TYR A 541 -5.64 11.56 -14.32
C TYR A 541 -6.48 12.44 -13.41
N SER A 542 -6.39 12.26 -12.09
CA SER A 542 -7.06 13.09 -11.09
C SER A 542 -6.52 12.75 -9.70
N PRO A 543 -6.87 13.54 -8.67
CA PRO A 543 -6.68 13.13 -7.28
C PRO A 543 -7.41 11.81 -7.02
N SER A 544 -6.90 11.02 -6.08
CA SER A 544 -7.60 9.82 -5.62
C SER A 544 -8.79 10.21 -4.73
N GLU A 545 -9.98 9.68 -5.03
CA GLU A 545 -11.25 10.05 -4.37
C GLU A 545 -11.29 9.71 -2.86
N LYS A 546 -10.47 8.76 -2.41
CA LYS A 546 -10.37 8.33 -1.02
C LYS A 546 -8.90 8.14 -0.65
N TRP A 547 -8.40 8.95 0.27
CA TRP A 547 -7.03 8.86 0.77
C TRP A 547 -7.04 8.48 2.26
N ALA A 548 -6.60 7.26 2.52
CA ALA A 548 -6.44 6.68 3.85
C ALA A 548 -5.04 6.08 3.92
N HIS A 549 -4.28 6.45 4.96
CA HIS A 549 -3.05 5.85 5.50
C HIS A 549 -1.96 6.90 5.78
N PRO A 550 -1.18 6.76 6.88
CA PRO A 550 -0.14 7.74 7.19
C PRO A 550 1.12 7.62 6.30
N ILE A 551 1.47 6.45 5.74
CA ILE A 551 2.77 6.26 5.05
C ILE A 551 2.71 5.21 3.90
N GLN A 552 1.54 4.73 3.46
CA GLN A 552 1.44 3.83 2.29
C GLN A 552 0.62 4.44 1.17
N LEU A 553 1.14 4.36 -0.06
CA LEU A 553 0.46 4.84 -1.26
C LEU A 553 -0.89 4.14 -1.46
N PRO A 554 -1.92 4.84 -1.98
CA PRO A 554 -3.22 4.26 -2.27
C PRO A 554 -3.13 2.97 -3.10
N LYS A 555 -4.04 2.04 -2.83
CA LYS A 555 -4.25 0.84 -3.66
C LYS A 555 -4.59 1.28 -5.10
N LYS A 556 -4.30 0.45 -6.11
CA LYS A 556 -4.66 0.73 -7.53
C LYS A 556 -6.19 0.87 -7.75
N GLU A 557 -7.01 0.31 -6.87
CA GLU A 557 -8.48 0.22 -7.01
C GLU A 557 -9.28 1.52 -6.78
N PRO A 558 -9.00 2.36 -5.76
CA PRO A 558 -9.66 3.67 -5.60
C PRO A 558 -9.24 4.73 -6.63
N ARG A 559 -8.30 4.42 -7.53
CA ARG A 559 -7.80 5.37 -8.52
C ARG A 559 -8.64 5.38 -9.81
N PRO A 560 -8.75 6.52 -10.50
CA PRO A 560 -9.51 6.62 -11.75
C PRO A 560 -9.01 5.60 -12.79
N LYS A 561 -9.96 4.91 -13.43
CA LYS A 561 -9.63 3.91 -14.47
C LYS A 561 -9.20 4.56 -15.78
N SER A 562 -9.69 5.77 -16.06
CA SER A 562 -9.41 6.54 -17.27
C SER A 562 -9.57 8.05 -17.04
N SER A 563 -8.94 8.87 -17.89
CA SER A 563 -9.21 10.30 -17.98
C SER A 563 -10.69 10.55 -18.28
N ASN A 564 -11.38 11.31 -17.44
CA ASN A 564 -12.63 11.96 -17.86
C ASN A 564 -12.28 13.04 -18.88
N ALA A 565 -13.03 13.13 -19.99
CA ALA A 565 -12.79 14.10 -21.07
C ALA A 565 -12.81 15.58 -20.64
N LEU A 566 -13.28 15.86 -19.41
CA LEU A 566 -13.34 17.19 -18.79
C LEU A 566 -12.06 17.56 -18.01
N ILE A 567 -11.11 16.64 -17.82
CA ILE A 567 -9.91 16.87 -17.00
C ILE A 567 -8.72 17.26 -17.89
N GLN A 568 -8.03 18.33 -17.49
CA GLN A 568 -6.83 18.81 -18.17
C GLN A 568 -5.71 17.78 -18.02
N LYS A 569 -5.14 17.33 -19.15
CA LYS A 569 -4.01 16.38 -19.14
C LYS A 569 -2.81 16.98 -18.40
N ALA A 570 -2.08 16.14 -17.68
CA ALA A 570 -0.83 16.54 -17.04
C ALA A 570 0.16 17.14 -18.06
N LYS A 571 0.69 18.33 -17.73
CA LYS A 571 1.69 19.05 -18.53
C LYS A 571 3.13 18.65 -18.21
N VAL A 572 3.33 17.81 -17.20
CA VAL A 572 4.66 17.46 -16.69
C VAL A 572 5.57 16.93 -17.81
N ARG A 573 6.74 17.55 -17.92
CA ARG A 573 7.79 17.18 -18.89
C ARG A 573 9.02 16.59 -18.23
N ARG A 574 9.29 16.97 -16.97
CA ARG A 574 10.45 16.47 -16.23
C ARG A 574 10.05 16.08 -14.81
N ILE A 575 10.41 14.86 -14.41
CA ILE A 575 10.34 14.39 -13.03
C ILE A 575 11.74 13.93 -12.62
N SER A 576 12.31 14.54 -11.58
CA SER A 576 13.56 14.12 -10.97
C SER A 576 13.36 13.97 -9.46
N LEU A 577 13.57 12.75 -8.98
CA LEU A 577 13.57 12.36 -7.56
C LEU A 577 14.96 11.84 -7.16
N GLU A 578 15.99 12.30 -7.88
CA GLU A 578 17.37 11.88 -7.68
C GLU A 578 17.80 12.05 -6.21
N GLY A 579 18.49 11.04 -5.68
CA GLY A 579 19.08 11.09 -4.34
C GLY A 579 18.10 10.82 -3.19
N CYS A 580 16.81 10.57 -3.48
CA CYS A 580 15.82 10.12 -2.49
C CYS A 580 16.06 8.63 -2.13
N ALA A 581 17.13 8.34 -1.38
CA ALA A 581 17.64 6.98 -1.17
C ALA A 581 16.69 6.01 -0.46
N ARG A 582 15.69 6.50 0.28
CA ARG A 582 14.67 5.67 0.94
C ARG A 582 13.40 5.49 0.11
N LEU A 583 13.32 6.12 -1.06
CA LEU A 583 12.13 6.11 -1.90
C LEU A 583 12.00 4.74 -2.58
N HIS A 584 11.11 3.90 -2.04
CA HIS A 584 10.85 2.55 -2.55
C HIS A 584 9.42 2.38 -3.06
N SER A 585 8.51 3.29 -2.68
CA SER A 585 7.10 3.25 -3.01
C SER A 585 6.78 4.41 -3.95
N ILE A 586 6.62 4.13 -5.23
CA ILE A 586 6.29 5.16 -6.23
C ILE A 586 5.02 4.76 -6.98
N PHE A 587 4.12 5.71 -7.18
CA PHE A 587 3.02 5.60 -8.13
C PHE A 587 3.05 6.73 -9.15
N LEU A 588 3.19 6.36 -10.42
CA LEU A 588 3.29 7.26 -11.56
C LEU A 588 2.30 6.82 -12.63
N ARG A 589 1.46 7.73 -13.15
CA ARG A 589 0.51 7.41 -14.22
C ARG A 589 0.08 8.64 -15.02
N ALA A 590 -0.33 8.43 -16.26
CA ALA A 590 -0.96 9.43 -17.13
C ALA A 590 -0.04 10.62 -17.46
N PHE A 591 1.15 10.34 -17.98
CA PHE A 591 2.15 11.35 -18.31
C PHE A 591 2.51 11.41 -19.80
N PRO A 592 1.55 11.77 -20.69
CA PRO A 592 1.75 11.70 -22.13
C PRO A 592 2.80 12.69 -22.67
N ASN A 593 3.19 13.69 -21.87
CA ASN A 593 4.16 14.74 -22.21
C ASN A 593 5.49 14.61 -21.49
N LEU A 594 5.68 13.59 -20.66
CA LEU A 594 6.93 13.40 -19.92
C LEU A 594 8.06 13.16 -20.91
N GLU A 595 9.12 13.98 -20.85
CA GLU A 595 10.31 13.89 -21.69
C GLU A 595 11.49 13.30 -20.91
N GLU A 596 11.58 13.55 -19.60
CA GLU A 596 12.66 13.07 -18.75
C GLU A 596 12.16 12.56 -17.40
N LEU A 597 12.61 11.36 -17.02
CA LEU A 597 12.39 10.75 -15.71
C LEU A 597 13.74 10.33 -15.11
N ASP A 598 14.04 10.89 -13.93
CA ASP A 598 15.24 10.55 -13.17
C ASP A 598 14.85 10.04 -11.77
N LEU A 599 15.10 8.75 -11.53
CA LEU A 599 14.93 8.10 -10.24
C LEU A 599 16.27 7.57 -9.71
N SER A 600 17.38 8.18 -10.14
CA SER A 600 18.73 7.76 -9.74
C SER A 600 18.91 7.85 -8.22
N SER A 601 19.64 6.88 -7.67
CA SER A 601 19.91 6.75 -6.23
C SER A 601 18.65 6.64 -5.37
N THR A 602 17.59 6.00 -5.89
CA THR A 602 16.38 5.64 -5.14
C THR A 602 16.37 4.14 -4.77
N ALA A 603 15.46 3.74 -3.88
CA ALA A 603 15.28 2.33 -3.47
C ALA A 603 14.11 1.65 -4.23
N VAL A 604 13.77 2.13 -5.41
CA VAL A 604 12.65 1.60 -6.22
C VAL A 604 12.95 0.17 -6.65
N LYS A 605 11.98 -0.73 -6.43
CA LYS A 605 12.09 -2.14 -6.81
C LYS A 605 11.55 -2.43 -8.21
N THR A 606 10.47 -1.77 -8.60
CA THR A 606 9.80 -2.00 -9.88
C THR A 606 9.39 -0.69 -10.52
N LEU A 607 9.52 -0.60 -11.84
CA LEU A 607 9.02 0.52 -12.65
C LEU A 607 8.31 -0.03 -13.89
N ASP A 608 7.09 0.44 -14.15
CA ASP A 608 6.28 -0.01 -15.29
C ASP A 608 5.94 1.17 -16.20
N LEU A 609 6.68 1.28 -17.30
CA LEU A 609 6.51 2.37 -18.28
C LEU A 609 5.18 2.23 -19.05
N GLY A 610 4.68 1.01 -19.21
CA GLY A 610 3.39 0.75 -19.85
C GLY A 610 2.22 1.28 -19.01
N ALA A 611 2.29 1.10 -17.69
CA ALA A 611 1.29 1.63 -16.78
C ALA A 611 1.30 3.16 -16.67
N MET A 612 2.45 3.81 -16.98
CA MET A 612 2.66 5.25 -16.79
C MET A 612 2.11 6.13 -17.92
N ASP A 613 1.78 5.57 -19.09
CA ASP A 613 1.37 6.32 -20.30
C ASP A 613 2.39 7.42 -20.68
N VAL A 614 3.65 7.02 -20.90
CA VAL A 614 4.79 7.92 -21.14
C VAL A 614 5.23 7.97 -22.61
N ALA A 615 4.30 8.18 -23.54
CA ALA A 615 4.54 8.08 -24.99
C ALA A 615 5.68 9.00 -25.52
N ARG A 616 5.97 10.12 -24.84
CA ARG A 616 6.99 11.11 -25.22
C ARG A 616 8.30 11.04 -24.42
N LEU A 617 8.47 10.02 -23.58
CA LEU A 617 9.67 9.89 -22.75
C LEU A 617 10.90 9.74 -23.63
N LYS A 618 11.87 10.64 -23.45
CA LYS A 618 13.16 10.67 -24.16
C LYS A 618 14.30 10.16 -23.30
N LYS A 619 14.29 10.47 -22.00
CA LYS A 619 15.39 10.15 -21.09
C LYS A 619 14.88 9.44 -19.85
N LEU A 620 15.49 8.30 -19.53
CA LEU A 620 15.25 7.54 -18.30
C LEU A 620 16.58 7.27 -17.59
N PHE A 621 16.70 7.76 -16.35
CA PHE A 621 17.87 7.54 -15.50
C PHE A 621 17.48 6.75 -14.24
N LEU A 622 18.12 5.59 -14.05
CA LEU A 622 17.97 4.67 -12.94
C LEU A 622 19.36 4.28 -12.41
N LEU A 623 20.21 5.28 -12.16
CA LEU A 623 21.61 5.08 -11.77
C LEU A 623 21.73 4.87 -10.26
N GLY A 624 22.41 3.80 -9.82
CA GLY A 624 22.58 3.51 -8.39
C GLY A 624 21.31 2.98 -7.71
N CYS A 625 20.37 2.41 -8.47
CA CYS A 625 19.14 1.82 -7.96
C CYS A 625 19.38 0.37 -7.52
N GLU A 626 20.03 0.18 -6.37
CA GLU A 626 20.47 -1.13 -5.85
C GLU A 626 19.34 -2.15 -5.66
N GLN A 627 18.11 -1.67 -5.42
CA GLN A 627 16.95 -2.53 -5.16
C GLN A 627 16.11 -2.82 -6.40
N LEU A 628 16.47 -2.29 -7.58
CA LEU A 628 15.69 -2.47 -8.80
C LEU A 628 15.73 -3.93 -9.26
N ARG A 629 14.55 -4.55 -9.32
CA ARG A 629 14.33 -5.93 -9.78
C ARG A 629 13.61 -6.00 -11.12
N SER A 630 12.79 -5.01 -11.45
CA SER A 630 12.00 -5.03 -12.69
C SER A 630 11.84 -3.64 -13.31
N LEU A 631 12.08 -3.54 -14.61
CA LEU A 631 11.75 -2.40 -15.46
C LEU A 631 10.87 -2.90 -16.60
N CYS A 632 9.54 -2.90 -16.39
CA CYS A 632 8.58 -3.34 -17.40
C CYS A 632 8.54 -2.32 -18.54
N TRP A 633 9.25 -2.65 -19.62
CA TRP A 633 9.32 -1.84 -20.82
C TRP A 633 9.00 -2.70 -22.03
N ASP A 634 7.81 -2.46 -22.60
CA ASP A 634 7.33 -3.22 -23.74
C ASP A 634 7.75 -2.60 -25.07
N GLY A 635 8.36 -1.41 -25.12
CA GLY A 635 8.79 -0.74 -26.36
C GLY A 635 7.74 0.16 -27.02
N ARG A 636 6.56 0.37 -26.41
CA ARG A 636 5.53 1.31 -26.92
C ARG A 636 5.89 2.80 -26.80
N ASN A 637 7.10 3.13 -26.35
CA ASN A 637 7.61 4.49 -26.20
C ASN A 637 8.64 4.76 -27.30
N PRO A 638 8.23 5.08 -28.54
CA PRO A 638 9.15 5.24 -29.67
C PRO A 638 10.07 6.46 -29.55
N SER A 639 9.83 7.31 -28.55
CA SER A 639 10.58 8.57 -28.34
C SER A 639 11.79 8.40 -27.42
N LEU A 640 12.02 7.21 -26.83
CA LEU A 640 13.11 7.02 -25.88
C LEU A 640 14.45 7.11 -26.62
N GLU A 641 15.29 8.07 -26.21
CA GLU A 641 16.61 8.37 -26.78
C GLU A 641 17.73 7.91 -25.85
N VAL A 642 17.52 7.99 -24.52
CA VAL A 642 18.53 7.68 -23.50
C VAL A 642 17.92 6.80 -22.40
N LEU A 643 18.53 5.64 -22.17
CA LEU A 643 18.19 4.71 -21.10
C LEU A 643 19.43 4.32 -20.31
N HIS A 644 19.59 4.86 -19.11
CA HIS A 644 20.70 4.51 -18.22
C HIS A 644 20.21 3.79 -16.99
N VAL A 645 20.73 2.59 -16.73
CA VAL A 645 20.36 1.78 -15.57
C VAL A 645 21.61 1.25 -14.88
N ASP A 646 21.72 1.43 -13.57
CA ASP A 646 22.83 0.85 -12.80
C ASP A 646 22.33 0.34 -11.44
N THR A 647 22.47 -0.96 -11.20
CA THR A 647 22.06 -1.60 -9.93
C THR A 647 23.23 -1.99 -9.03
N ARG A 648 24.47 -1.58 -9.34
CA ARG A 648 25.70 -1.98 -8.63
C ARG A 648 26.05 -1.15 -7.38
N GLY A 649 25.36 -0.03 -7.14
CA GLY A 649 25.42 0.75 -5.90
C GLY A 649 26.38 1.94 -5.84
N LYS A 650 26.50 2.53 -4.63
CA LYS A 650 26.97 3.93 -4.37
C LYS A 650 28.43 4.32 -4.67
N THR A 651 29.31 3.43 -5.09
CA THR A 651 30.65 3.86 -5.54
C THR A 651 30.59 4.27 -7.01
N ARG A 652 30.51 5.60 -7.24
CA ARG A 652 30.60 6.31 -8.54
C ARG A 652 30.92 5.37 -9.71
N SER A 653 29.87 4.75 -10.22
CA SER A 653 29.90 4.24 -11.58
C SER A 653 29.77 5.45 -12.48
N MET A 654 30.91 6.01 -12.88
CA MET A 654 30.94 6.98 -13.97
C MET A 654 30.66 6.19 -15.26
N ILE A 655 29.39 6.00 -15.59
CA ILE A 655 29.00 5.82 -16.98
C ILE A 655 29.35 7.16 -17.67
N TYR A 656 30.55 7.24 -18.24
CA TYR A 656 31.06 8.46 -18.87
C TYR A 656 30.36 8.61 -20.24
N CYS A 657 29.39 9.53 -20.35
CA CYS A 657 28.90 9.97 -21.66
C CYS A 657 29.99 10.77 -22.37
N GLY A 658 30.62 10.19 -23.40
CA GLY A 658 31.44 10.93 -24.34
C GLY A 658 30.57 11.69 -25.35
N GLU A 659 31.06 12.83 -25.86
CA GLU A 659 30.34 13.64 -26.87
C GLU A 659 29.82 12.82 -28.07
N GLN A 660 28.60 13.22 -28.46
CA GLN A 660 27.68 12.64 -29.42
C GLN A 660 28.30 12.26 -30.77
N ARG A 661 28.05 11.02 -31.20
CA ARG A 661 27.62 10.75 -32.57
C ARG A 661 26.09 10.62 -32.58
N SER A 662 25.46 10.87 -33.72
CA SER A 662 24.00 10.87 -33.91
C SER A 662 23.37 9.47 -33.86
N SER A 663 23.49 8.75 -32.75
CA SER A 663 22.66 7.56 -32.51
C SER A 663 21.26 7.99 -32.12
N ILE A 664 20.24 7.30 -32.65
CA ILE A 664 18.83 7.61 -32.39
C ILE A 664 18.44 7.14 -30.97
N PHE A 665 19.11 6.10 -30.45
CA PHE A 665 18.88 5.54 -29.13
C PHE A 665 20.19 5.07 -28.48
N GLU A 666 20.37 5.37 -27.19
CA GLU A 666 21.49 4.95 -26.34
C GLU A 666 20.96 4.26 -25.08
N ALA A 667 21.34 3.00 -24.88
CA ALA A 667 21.07 2.22 -23.68
C ALA A 667 22.37 1.78 -23.02
N LEU A 668 22.60 2.25 -21.80
CA LEU A 668 23.75 1.89 -20.97
C LEU A 668 23.23 1.26 -19.69
N MET A 669 23.38 -0.05 -19.58
CA MET A 669 22.83 -0.78 -18.44
C MET A 669 23.89 -1.63 -17.76
N ALA A 670 23.95 -1.53 -16.44
CA ALA A 670 24.84 -2.35 -15.63
C ALA A 670 24.09 -3.00 -14.46
N PHE A 671 24.20 -4.33 -14.38
CA PHE A 671 23.40 -5.12 -13.45
C PHE A 671 24.26 -6.13 -12.69
N THR A 672 23.86 -6.39 -11.44
CA THR A 672 24.41 -7.50 -10.64
C THR A 672 23.65 -8.81 -10.83
N ASP A 673 22.39 -8.76 -11.27
CA ASP A 673 21.54 -9.91 -11.54
C ASP A 673 21.01 -9.85 -12.98
N GLY A 674 21.32 -10.87 -13.78
CA GLY A 674 20.91 -10.93 -15.18
C GLY A 674 19.39 -10.94 -15.36
N ARG A 675 18.61 -11.49 -14.43
CA ARG A 675 17.14 -11.65 -14.58
C ARG A 675 16.41 -10.33 -14.86
N LEU A 676 17.00 -9.18 -14.47
CA LEU A 676 16.47 -7.85 -14.80
C LEU A 676 16.26 -7.65 -16.31
N VAL A 677 17.08 -8.30 -17.14
CA VAL A 677 16.95 -8.29 -18.60
C VAL A 677 15.58 -8.76 -19.06
N TRP A 678 14.94 -9.73 -18.37
CA TRP A 678 13.61 -10.24 -18.73
C TRP A 678 12.54 -9.15 -18.84
N SER A 679 12.64 -8.12 -18.00
CA SER A 679 11.65 -7.04 -17.95
C SER A 679 11.84 -5.99 -19.05
N VAL A 680 13.08 -5.81 -19.52
CA VAL A 680 13.46 -4.77 -20.52
C VAL A 680 13.64 -5.30 -21.93
N ILE A 681 13.78 -6.63 -22.10
CA ILE A 681 14.21 -7.24 -23.36
C ILE A 681 13.27 -6.94 -24.53
N LYS A 682 11.96 -6.85 -24.28
CA LYS A 682 10.97 -6.50 -25.31
C LYS A 682 11.17 -5.09 -25.84
N GLY A 683 11.38 -4.13 -24.94
CA GLY A 683 11.71 -2.76 -25.32
C GLY A 683 13.03 -2.66 -26.07
N LEU A 684 14.07 -3.34 -25.59
CA LEU A 684 15.37 -3.41 -26.28
C LEU A 684 15.28 -4.03 -27.68
N TYR A 685 14.46 -5.07 -27.84
CA TYR A 685 14.26 -5.73 -29.12
C TYR A 685 13.61 -4.81 -30.16
N TRP A 686 12.71 -3.91 -29.74
CA TRP A 686 12.04 -2.94 -30.61
C TRP A 686 12.80 -1.64 -30.84
N ALA A 687 13.94 -1.42 -30.16
CA ALA A 687 14.84 -0.32 -30.49
C ALA A 687 15.34 -0.46 -31.96
N TRP A 688 15.21 0.62 -32.73
CA TRP A 688 15.38 0.66 -34.19
C TRP A 688 16.83 0.42 -34.66
N TYR A 689 17.02 0.28 -35.97
CA TYR A 689 18.34 0.29 -36.61
C TYR A 689 19.12 1.58 -36.22
N ASP A 690 20.43 1.48 -35.98
CA ASP A 690 21.30 2.58 -35.50
C ASP A 690 21.15 2.92 -33.98
N SER A 691 21.01 1.87 -33.15
CA SER A 691 20.92 1.95 -31.68
C SER A 691 22.23 1.54 -31.02
N LYS A 692 22.66 2.27 -30.00
CA LYS A 692 23.80 1.89 -29.14
C LYS A 692 23.31 1.23 -27.88
N VAL A 693 23.60 -0.05 -27.69
CA VAL A 693 23.18 -0.82 -26.52
C VAL A 693 24.39 -1.48 -25.88
N HIS A 694 24.70 -1.08 -24.65
CA HIS A 694 25.77 -1.64 -23.85
C HIS A 694 25.17 -2.25 -22.58
N LEU A 695 25.25 -3.58 -22.47
CA LEU A 695 24.80 -4.33 -21.30
C LEU A 695 26.01 -4.91 -20.58
N HIS A 696 26.19 -4.54 -19.31
CA HIS A 696 27.27 -5.05 -18.48
C HIS A 696 26.69 -5.78 -17.27
N ILE A 697 26.90 -7.09 -17.19
CA ILE A 697 26.38 -7.95 -16.13
C ILE A 697 27.57 -8.42 -15.29
N SER A 698 27.76 -7.85 -14.09
CA SER A 698 28.91 -8.18 -13.24
C SER A 698 28.59 -8.05 -11.75
N SER A 699 29.16 -8.96 -10.97
CA SER A 699 29.08 -9.02 -9.51
C SER A 699 30.07 -8.06 -8.82
N THR A 700 31.12 -7.61 -9.52
CA THR A 700 32.18 -6.75 -8.96
C THR A 700 32.14 -5.35 -9.54
N ILE A 701 32.27 -4.35 -8.66
CA ILE A 701 32.35 -2.92 -9.02
C ILE A 701 33.67 -2.60 -9.78
N HIS A 702 34.61 -3.55 -9.84
CA HIS A 702 36.00 -3.33 -10.26
C HIS A 702 36.23 -3.47 -11.78
N SER A 703 35.26 -3.95 -12.57
CA SER A 703 35.28 -3.76 -14.02
C SER A 703 34.74 -2.37 -14.35
N GLN A 704 35.65 -1.40 -14.48
CA GLN A 704 35.32 -0.12 -15.10
C GLN A 704 34.90 -0.41 -16.56
N VAL A 705 33.67 -0.05 -16.93
CA VAL A 705 33.27 0.07 -18.33
C VAL A 705 33.99 1.31 -18.89
N ASN A 706 35.26 1.15 -19.24
CA ASN A 706 36.06 2.22 -19.84
C ASN A 706 35.79 2.23 -21.34
N ILE A 707 34.84 3.07 -21.78
CA ILE A 707 34.70 3.43 -23.19
C ILE A 707 35.84 4.41 -23.51
N THR A 708 37.01 3.92 -23.93
CA THR A 708 38.15 4.77 -24.28
C THR A 708 38.00 5.41 -25.66
N LYS A 709 38.09 6.74 -25.74
CA LYS A 709 38.31 7.49 -27.00
C LYS A 709 39.80 7.41 -27.41
N SER A 710 40.03 7.32 -28.73
CA SER A 710 41.33 7.58 -29.37
C SER A 710 41.76 9.02 -29.10
N ILE A 711 42.94 9.22 -28.51
CA ILE A 711 43.59 10.54 -28.39
C ILE A 711 44.49 10.70 -29.62
N ASP A 712 44.09 11.56 -30.56
CA ASP A 712 45.04 12.15 -31.49
C ASP A 712 45.52 13.49 -30.92
N GLU A 713 46.84 13.53 -30.66
CA GLU A 713 47.78 14.66 -30.77
C GLU A 713 48.86 14.58 -29.68
N ILE A 714 49.98 13.92 -30.02
CA ILE A 714 51.24 14.05 -29.29
C ILE A 714 52.08 15.13 -29.98
N VAL A 715 52.22 16.28 -29.34
CA VAL A 715 53.41 17.14 -29.50
C VAL A 715 54.46 16.66 -28.47
N PRO A 716 55.74 16.51 -28.82
CA PRO A 716 56.71 15.95 -27.90
C PRO A 716 57.22 17.03 -26.93
N SER A 717 57.13 16.77 -25.63
CA SER A 717 58.03 17.42 -24.67
C SER A 717 58.60 16.39 -23.70
N LYS A 718 59.90 16.56 -23.44
CA LYS A 718 60.79 15.61 -22.79
C LYS A 718 60.61 15.56 -21.27
N GLU A 719 60.99 14.40 -20.75
CA GLU A 719 61.59 14.14 -19.43
C GLU A 719 60.68 14.12 -18.20
N GLY A 720 60.46 12.88 -17.72
CA GLY A 720 60.65 12.54 -16.31
C GLY A 720 59.39 12.34 -15.48
N LEU A 721 58.89 11.10 -15.41
CA LEU A 721 58.66 10.30 -14.18
C LEU A 721 57.72 9.13 -14.47
N VAL A 722 57.96 8.02 -13.76
CA VAL A 722 57.48 6.65 -13.96
C VAL A 722 55.93 6.53 -14.00
N PRO A 723 55.32 5.87 -15.00
CA PRO A 723 53.92 5.48 -14.94
C PRO A 723 53.74 4.15 -14.19
N THR A 724 52.99 4.20 -13.08
CA THR A 724 52.36 3.04 -12.45
C THR A 724 51.40 2.41 -13.48
N ARG A 725 51.66 1.15 -13.86
CA ARG A 725 50.93 0.42 -14.91
C ARG A 725 49.41 0.40 -14.66
N LEU A 726 48.65 0.97 -15.60
CA LEU A 726 47.24 0.66 -15.84
C LEU A 726 47.17 -0.66 -16.64
N PHE A 727 46.35 -1.61 -16.21
CA PHE A 727 46.04 -2.81 -16.99
C PHE A 727 45.05 -2.44 -18.11
N LEU A 728 45.48 -2.61 -19.36
CA LEU A 728 44.67 -2.47 -20.57
C LEU A 728 43.96 -3.81 -20.86
N PRO A 729 42.67 -3.84 -21.20
CA PRO A 729 42.03 -5.04 -21.73
C PRO A 729 42.06 -5.01 -23.26
N TYR A 730 42.97 -5.76 -23.87
CA TYR A 730 42.77 -6.38 -25.18
C TYR A 730 43.58 -7.68 -25.24
N ASN A 731 42.90 -8.78 -25.56
CA ASN A 731 43.46 -9.91 -26.29
C ASN A 731 42.29 -10.65 -26.94
N ASP A 732 42.06 -10.36 -28.22
CA ASP A 732 41.18 -11.14 -29.08
C ASP A 732 41.71 -12.57 -29.19
N ILE A 733 40.84 -13.56 -29.02
CA ILE A 733 41.03 -14.86 -29.68
C ILE A 733 40.23 -14.79 -30.98
N VAL A 734 40.85 -14.25 -32.03
CA VAL A 734 40.39 -14.48 -33.39
C VAL A 734 40.71 -15.94 -33.73
N LEU A 735 39.69 -16.79 -33.82
CA LEU A 735 39.81 -18.11 -34.45
C LEU A 735 39.94 -17.94 -35.97
N CYS A 736 41.12 -17.52 -36.44
CA CYS A 736 41.46 -17.61 -37.86
C CYS A 736 41.70 -19.09 -38.22
N LYS A 737 40.74 -19.71 -38.93
CA LYS A 737 40.99 -20.91 -39.72
C LYS A 737 41.82 -20.51 -40.93
N ASP A 738 43.12 -20.82 -40.89
CA ASP A 738 43.86 -21.48 -41.98
C ASP A 738 45.36 -21.36 -41.71
N ILE A 739 45.99 -22.47 -41.33
CA ILE A 739 47.44 -22.60 -41.27
C ILE A 739 47.90 -23.25 -42.56
N VAL A 740 48.38 -22.46 -43.53
CA VAL A 740 49.40 -22.92 -44.50
C VAL A 740 50.28 -21.72 -44.94
N THR A 741 51.50 -21.69 -44.40
CA THR A 741 52.72 -21.00 -44.91
C THR A 741 52.64 -19.53 -45.34
N CYS A 742 53.18 -18.61 -44.53
CA CYS A 742 54.38 -17.82 -44.88
C CYS A 742 54.70 -16.80 -43.78
N SER A 743 55.97 -16.79 -43.40
CA SER A 743 56.63 -15.82 -42.55
C SER A 743 56.69 -14.44 -43.24
N SER A 744 56.71 -13.39 -42.41
CA SER A 744 56.86 -11.97 -42.76
C SER A 744 55.64 -11.29 -43.39
N LEU A 745 54.90 -10.51 -42.60
CA LEU A 745 54.24 -9.28 -43.05
C LEU A 745 54.00 -8.38 -41.83
N VAL A 746 54.39 -7.13 -42.03
CA VAL A 746 54.35 -5.98 -41.13
C VAL A 746 52.93 -5.80 -40.58
N TRP A 747 52.79 -5.65 -39.26
CA TRP A 747 51.53 -5.31 -38.61
C TRP A 747 51.15 -3.88 -38.95
N ASP A 748 50.10 -3.75 -39.76
CA ASP A 748 49.42 -2.49 -40.02
C ASP A 748 48.29 -2.34 -38.98
N HIS A 749 48.33 -1.26 -38.21
CA HIS A 749 47.38 -0.98 -37.13
C HIS A 749 46.02 -0.59 -37.72
N GLN A 750 45.11 -1.55 -37.90
CA GLN A 750 43.71 -1.25 -38.20
C GLN A 750 42.90 -1.04 -36.93
N HIS A 751 42.31 0.15 -36.85
CA HIS A 751 41.39 0.65 -35.83
C HIS A 751 40.23 -0.32 -35.53
N LEU A 752 40.11 -0.79 -34.29
CA LEU A 752 38.96 -1.56 -33.80
C LEU A 752 37.93 -0.61 -33.17
N TYR A 753 36.75 -0.49 -33.80
CA TYR A 753 35.61 0.29 -33.31
C TYR A 753 34.75 -0.55 -32.34
N PRO A 754 34.20 0.01 -31.24
CA PRO A 754 33.19 -0.69 -30.46
C PRO A 754 31.92 -0.82 -31.31
N LEU A 755 31.40 -2.05 -31.40
CA LEU A 755 30.17 -2.40 -32.10
C LEU A 755 28.94 -1.75 -31.44
N ASP A 756 27.86 -1.55 -32.20
CA ASP A 756 26.70 -0.76 -31.77
C ASP A 756 25.91 -1.49 -30.66
N VAL A 757 25.89 -2.83 -30.66
CA VAL A 757 25.28 -3.64 -29.59
C VAL A 757 26.30 -4.57 -28.95
N HIS A 758 26.66 -4.28 -27.69
CA HIS A 758 27.67 -4.98 -26.91
C HIS A 758 27.12 -5.52 -25.58
N ILE A 759 27.46 -6.77 -25.27
CA ILE A 759 27.17 -7.40 -23.97
C ILE A 759 28.48 -7.87 -23.33
N GLU A 760 28.68 -7.54 -22.07
CA GLU A 760 29.80 -8.01 -21.24
C GLU A 760 29.26 -8.71 -19.99
N ILE A 761 29.77 -9.90 -19.71
CA ILE A 761 29.43 -10.74 -18.56
C ILE A 761 30.71 -10.96 -17.73
N GLY A 762 30.74 -10.41 -16.53
CA GLY A 762 31.83 -10.55 -15.56
C GLY A 762 31.92 -11.93 -14.91
N GLU A 763 32.80 -12.08 -13.92
CA GLU A 763 33.00 -13.32 -13.16
C GLU A 763 31.75 -13.70 -12.32
N GLY A 764 31.32 -14.97 -12.40
CA GLY A 764 30.20 -15.56 -11.66
C GLY A 764 28.98 -15.99 -12.50
N SER A 765 28.11 -16.84 -11.94
CA SER A 765 26.84 -17.26 -12.57
C SER A 765 25.74 -16.23 -12.25
N HIS A 766 25.61 -15.18 -13.06
CA HIS A 766 24.68 -14.05 -12.87
C HIS A 766 23.19 -14.40 -13.14
N HIS A 767 22.74 -15.57 -12.66
CA HIS A 767 21.43 -16.15 -12.95
C HIS A 767 21.11 -16.29 -14.45
N LEU A 768 22.14 -16.37 -15.30
CA LEU A 768 21.99 -16.49 -16.75
C LEU A 768 21.48 -17.86 -17.20
N GLU A 769 21.62 -18.90 -16.37
CA GLU A 769 21.15 -20.26 -16.67
C GLU A 769 19.63 -20.32 -16.93
N SER A 770 18.86 -19.48 -16.23
CA SER A 770 17.41 -19.38 -16.40
C SER A 770 17.01 -18.57 -17.64
N MET A 771 17.94 -17.83 -18.27
CA MET A 771 17.67 -17.05 -19.48
C MET A 771 17.53 -17.90 -20.74
N ASN A 772 18.08 -19.11 -20.74
CA ASN A 772 18.01 -20.02 -21.88
C ASN A 772 16.58 -20.53 -22.18
N VAL A 773 15.59 -20.14 -21.37
CA VAL A 773 14.16 -20.45 -21.54
C VAL A 773 13.40 -19.26 -22.17
N ASN A 774 13.97 -18.05 -22.18
CA ASN A 774 13.30 -16.86 -22.69
C ASN A 774 13.52 -16.68 -24.20
N GLU A 775 12.48 -16.88 -25.00
CA GLU A 775 12.53 -16.75 -26.47
C GLU A 775 12.88 -15.33 -26.93
N ASP A 776 12.37 -14.29 -26.27
CA ASP A 776 12.67 -12.90 -26.60
C ASP A 776 14.17 -12.59 -26.40
N PHE A 777 14.76 -13.14 -25.34
CA PHE A 777 16.19 -12.99 -25.08
C PHE A 777 17.05 -13.74 -26.10
N LYS A 778 16.68 -14.97 -26.46
CA LYS A 778 17.36 -15.71 -27.53
C LYS A 778 17.32 -14.94 -28.86
N ASN A 779 16.13 -14.47 -29.23
CA ASN A 779 15.94 -13.68 -30.44
C ASN A 779 16.76 -12.38 -30.42
N PHE A 780 16.87 -11.71 -29.28
CA PHE A 780 17.70 -10.52 -29.13
C PHE A 780 19.21 -10.84 -29.31
N ILE A 781 19.70 -11.89 -28.64
CA ILE A 781 21.10 -12.34 -28.78
C ILE A 781 21.41 -12.75 -30.22
N GLU A 782 20.51 -13.49 -30.88
CA GLU A 782 20.73 -14.00 -32.23
C GLU A 782 20.68 -12.92 -33.31
N ASN A 783 19.77 -11.96 -33.19
CA ASN A 783 19.46 -11.01 -34.26
C ASN A 783 20.01 -9.59 -34.06
N LYS A 784 20.40 -9.21 -32.83
CA LYS A 784 20.78 -7.82 -32.51
C LYS A 784 22.17 -7.68 -31.90
N VAL A 785 22.68 -8.69 -31.21
CA VAL A 785 23.95 -8.58 -30.49
C VAL A 785 25.13 -8.76 -31.45
N GLU A 786 25.98 -7.75 -31.52
CA GLU A 786 27.14 -7.71 -32.41
C GLU A 786 28.41 -8.20 -31.71
N SER A 787 28.53 -7.96 -30.39
CA SER A 787 29.64 -8.45 -29.57
C SER A 787 29.19 -8.95 -28.20
N LEU A 788 29.77 -10.06 -27.78
CA LEU A 788 29.52 -10.70 -26.48
C LEU A 788 30.88 -11.06 -25.85
N HIS A 789 31.14 -10.56 -24.65
CA HIS A 789 32.34 -10.86 -23.87
C HIS A 789 31.97 -11.54 -22.55
N VAL A 790 32.66 -12.63 -22.21
CA VAL A 790 32.38 -13.44 -21.01
C VAL A 790 33.71 -13.71 -20.31
N HIS A 791 33.84 -13.24 -19.07
CA HIS A 791 35.11 -13.28 -18.33
C HIS A 791 35.44 -14.64 -17.68
N ASP A 792 34.48 -15.59 -17.57
CA ASP A 792 34.77 -16.96 -17.11
C ASP A 792 33.98 -18.10 -17.80
N ASN A 793 34.67 -19.24 -17.95
CA ASN A 793 34.23 -20.54 -18.47
C ASN A 793 33.15 -21.17 -17.56
N ILE A 794 31.90 -21.31 -17.99
CA ILE A 794 30.99 -22.47 -17.71
C ILE A 794 29.64 -22.32 -18.45
N SER A 795 29.34 -23.31 -19.29
CA SER A 795 28.03 -23.78 -19.79
C SER A 795 26.96 -22.80 -20.30
N ILE A 796 27.32 -21.71 -20.99
CA ILE A 796 26.36 -20.97 -21.82
C ILE A 796 26.55 -21.38 -23.29
N TYR A 797 25.73 -22.32 -23.77
CA TYR A 797 25.67 -22.68 -25.19
C TYR A 797 24.59 -21.84 -25.88
N PHE A 798 25.00 -20.85 -26.68
CA PHE A 798 24.11 -20.20 -27.65
C PHE A 798 24.25 -20.94 -28.99
N GLN A 799 23.20 -21.64 -29.42
CA GLN A 799 23.21 -22.40 -30.66
C GLN A 799 22.79 -21.49 -31.82
N ARG A 800 23.76 -20.85 -32.48
CA ARG A 800 23.49 -20.04 -33.69
C ARG A 800 23.07 -20.98 -34.82
N HIS A 801 21.79 -21.02 -35.18
CA HIS A 801 21.34 -21.73 -36.38
C HIS A 801 21.80 -20.94 -37.62
N GLN A 802 22.90 -21.37 -38.24
CA GLN A 802 23.28 -20.93 -39.59
C GLN A 802 22.45 -21.71 -40.62
N ASP A 803 21.39 -21.09 -41.14
CA ASP A 803 20.86 -21.49 -42.44
C ASP A 803 21.71 -20.82 -43.53
N LEU A 804 22.76 -21.52 -43.95
CA LEU A 804 23.50 -21.25 -45.18
C LEU A 804 22.65 -21.64 -46.39
N GLY A 805 21.82 -20.70 -46.84
CA GLY A 805 21.29 -20.69 -48.20
C GLY A 805 22.30 -20.07 -49.15
N LEU A 806 23.10 -20.90 -49.83
CA LEU A 806 23.83 -20.53 -51.04
C LEU A 806 22.84 -20.02 -52.11
N VAL A 807 22.94 -18.74 -52.50
CA VAL A 807 23.16 -18.25 -53.88
C VAL A 807 23.85 -16.89 -53.82
#